data_AF-A0A354FSQ9-F1
#
_entry.id   AF-A0A354FSQ9-F1
#
_cell.length_a   1.000
_cell.length_b   1.000
_cell.length_c   1.000
_cell.angle_alpha   90.00
_cell.angle_beta   90.00
_cell.angle_gamma   90.00
#
_symmetry.space_group_name_H-M   'P 1'
#
loop_
_entity.id
_entity.type
_entity.pdbx_description
1 polymer ?
#
loop_
_entity_poly.entity_id
_entity_poly.type
_entity_poly.pdbx_seq_one_letter_code
_entity_poly.pdbx_strand_id
1 'polypeptide(L)'
;MWLDPHRPRPFAFVSHGHADHFARHQRVLCSPGTGHILVKRYGVKASKIEALDWGEQRIINDHHITLHPAGHITGSAMIRIEGPDQSILYTGDFKTRSSHTAEIAEFPKSDILIMETTFGRPQFVFPPTDEIEKQISRFACETLEDGETPVFFAYSLGKAQEALAILHNAGIETVVHKTVFEMTQACREIKVDLPNPVLLEKNIPPGVAVIAPPNAVRARAIRSHKKRRTAMLSGWALTPGSQYRYQVDQVFPLSDHADYPGLLESVEKVSPSLVYTLHGSTREFARDLRAKGIEAWSIYGDDQLELLESASPEIPLKSELSRPTSDLRGLSELLESLTTTASRLKKIELLSIFLQDCNDEELPFVTRWLSGSGITHLGHVMIRQALLEVTGFPLAKYKTVSASQNDTARTARLLLEEAPLNPLAHSFKEVATHFDQLRTADGSIAKTQLFSCFLQQCHPAEGETMVRLLTGGLRAGAKEGLYEEAVAKAFNLSPSDIRYAAMLTGDLGEVAIAAKNKTLDQIQLRPGKPIKPMLASPSENTEDIIKWHDSKDIPLWLEPKYDGIRSQLHVTPNGAHLFSRDLRSLDNEFPEILEAARALPSCLLDGELIAYAEGKRLTFFDLQKRLGRKKIQGDLFLGAAIPVRFIAFDCLYAQKSLIDSPLEERRKALESLELLDPFTTIPLIRSNGTDIKALEREFKKAMSDDNEGLIAKNCLSSYQPGRRGQSWKKLKGVMPTLDCVVIAAQQGHGKRAGVLSDYTFAVRDKESGELRTLGKAYSGLTDNEIEDLTDHFQKTTIEKISRRVVKVEPTIVLEIAFDKIRPSKRHDSGLALRFPRIKAIRSDKSLDEIDTLQTAKKLV
;
A
#
# COMPACT_ATOMS: atom_id res chain seq x y z
N MET A 1 -43.15 7.51 4.36
CA MET A 1 -42.41 7.70 3.09
C MET A 1 -40.93 7.82 3.44
N TRP A 2 -40.02 7.20 2.68
CA TRP A 2 -38.57 7.34 2.90
C TRP A 2 -38.00 8.49 2.05
N LEU A 3 -36.98 9.21 2.52
CA LEU A 3 -36.29 10.28 1.77
C LEU A 3 -34.91 9.78 1.32
N ASP A 4 -34.65 9.74 0.01
CA ASP A 4 -33.40 9.26 -0.62
C ASP A 4 -32.75 7.99 -0.01
N PRO A 5 -33.50 6.90 0.22
CA PRO A 5 -32.91 5.71 0.82
C PRO A 5 -32.01 4.95 -0.16
N HIS A 6 -30.77 4.63 0.25
CA HIS A 6 -29.81 3.84 -0.55
C HIS A 6 -30.20 2.35 -0.75
N ARG A 7 -31.32 1.89 -0.19
CA ARG A 7 -31.81 0.51 -0.30
C ARG A 7 -33.24 0.50 -0.85
N PRO A 8 -33.66 -0.55 -1.59
CA PRO A 8 -35.04 -0.68 -2.04
C PRO A 8 -36.04 -0.53 -0.89
N ARG A 9 -37.06 0.30 -1.10
CA ARG A 9 -38.12 0.59 -0.14
C ARG A 9 -39.50 0.48 -0.82
N PRO A 10 -40.57 0.24 -0.05
CA PRO A 10 -41.93 0.22 -0.60
C PRO A 10 -42.34 1.56 -1.23
N PHE A 11 -41.99 2.67 -0.60
CA PHE A 11 -42.30 4.02 -1.08
C PHE A 11 -41.23 5.00 -0.64
N ALA A 12 -40.60 5.67 -1.61
CA ALA A 12 -39.51 6.61 -1.38
C ALA A 12 -39.68 7.87 -2.23
N PHE A 13 -39.36 9.02 -1.65
CA PHE A 13 -39.01 10.22 -2.38
C PHE A 13 -37.58 10.09 -2.91
N VAL A 14 -37.38 10.44 -4.17
CA VAL A 14 -36.05 10.53 -4.80
C VAL A 14 -35.85 11.97 -5.27
N SER A 15 -34.93 12.68 -4.63
CA SER A 15 -34.65 14.08 -4.91
C SER A 15 -34.11 14.30 -6.31
N HIS A 16 -33.22 13.40 -6.78
CA HIS A 16 -32.58 13.52 -8.09
C HIS A 16 -31.99 12.20 -8.60
N GLY A 17 -31.53 12.21 -9.85
CA GLY A 17 -31.12 11.00 -10.59
C GLY A 17 -29.66 10.55 -10.43
N HIS A 18 -28.91 10.95 -9.39
CA HIS A 18 -27.56 10.39 -9.14
C HIS A 18 -27.61 9.02 -8.47
N ALA A 19 -26.52 8.28 -8.54
CA ALA A 19 -26.50 6.85 -8.17
C ALA A 19 -26.46 6.63 -6.65
N ASP A 20 -25.92 7.58 -5.92
CA ASP A 20 -25.90 7.66 -4.46
C ASP A 20 -27.27 8.06 -3.89
N HIS A 21 -28.16 8.69 -4.64
CA HIS A 21 -29.51 9.05 -4.17
C HIS A 21 -30.60 8.08 -4.65
N PHE A 22 -30.25 7.01 -5.36
CA PHE A 22 -31.23 6.12 -5.99
C PHE A 22 -31.03 4.64 -5.64
N ALA A 23 -32.15 3.97 -5.30
CA ALA A 23 -32.28 2.52 -5.39
C ALA A 23 -33.58 2.12 -6.11
N ARG A 24 -33.71 0.85 -6.50
CA ARG A 24 -34.91 0.36 -7.22
C ARG A 24 -36.10 0.17 -6.27
N HIS A 25 -36.78 1.26 -5.91
CA HIS A 25 -37.97 1.24 -5.05
C HIS A 25 -39.19 0.64 -5.75
N GLN A 26 -40.21 0.26 -4.97
CA GLN A 26 -41.47 -0.24 -5.53
C GLN A 26 -42.32 0.91 -6.09
N ARG A 27 -42.37 2.03 -5.37
CA ARG A 27 -43.01 3.30 -5.74
C ARG A 27 -42.05 4.46 -5.47
N VAL A 28 -41.96 5.42 -6.39
CA VAL A 28 -41.04 6.56 -6.34
C VAL A 28 -41.82 7.86 -6.50
N LEU A 29 -41.78 8.73 -5.48
CA LEU A 29 -42.23 10.12 -5.58
C LEU A 29 -41.05 11.00 -6.02
N CYS A 30 -41.22 11.82 -7.06
CA CYS A 30 -40.19 12.73 -7.55
C CYS A 30 -40.81 13.83 -8.42
N SER A 31 -40.03 14.82 -8.85
CA SER A 31 -40.47 15.74 -9.90
C SER A 31 -40.66 15.01 -11.24
N PRO A 32 -41.39 15.59 -12.21
CA PRO A 32 -41.49 15.02 -13.56
C PRO A 32 -40.12 14.88 -14.23
N GLY A 33 -39.24 15.88 -14.06
CA GLY A 33 -37.89 15.88 -14.61
C GLY A 33 -37.04 14.73 -14.06
N THR A 34 -37.00 14.58 -12.73
CA THR A 34 -36.29 13.46 -12.09
C THR A 34 -36.89 12.12 -12.51
N GLY A 35 -38.23 12.01 -12.55
CA GLY A 35 -38.92 10.80 -13.02
C GLY A 35 -38.50 10.38 -14.43
N HIS A 36 -38.46 11.33 -15.36
CA HIS A 36 -37.99 11.10 -16.73
C HIS A 36 -36.54 10.62 -16.77
N ILE A 37 -35.65 11.27 -16.02
CA ILE A 37 -34.25 10.85 -15.90
C ILE A 37 -34.12 9.44 -15.32
N LEU A 38 -34.89 9.07 -14.30
CA LEU A 38 -34.86 7.73 -13.71
C LEU A 38 -35.28 6.64 -14.73
N VAL A 39 -36.29 6.94 -15.56
CA VAL A 39 -36.71 6.05 -16.65
C VAL A 39 -35.58 5.87 -17.66
N LYS A 40 -34.99 6.96 -18.14
CA LYS A 40 -33.93 6.93 -19.16
C LYS A 40 -32.61 6.33 -18.66
N ARG A 41 -32.19 6.72 -17.46
CA ARG A 41 -30.88 6.36 -16.89
C ARG A 41 -30.85 4.97 -16.26
N TYR A 42 -31.92 4.58 -15.55
CA TYR A 42 -31.94 3.34 -14.76
C TYR A 42 -32.96 2.30 -15.25
N GLY A 43 -33.73 2.63 -16.29
CA GLY A 43 -34.76 1.75 -16.83
C GLY A 43 -35.92 1.52 -15.85
N VAL A 44 -36.22 2.52 -15.01
CA VAL A 44 -37.37 2.43 -14.10
C VAL A 44 -38.65 2.37 -14.92
N LYS A 45 -39.57 1.46 -14.59
CA LYS A 45 -40.87 1.40 -15.24
C LYS A 45 -41.66 2.67 -14.91
N ALA A 46 -42.21 3.35 -15.91
CA ALA A 46 -43.02 4.56 -15.71
C ALA A 46 -44.18 4.33 -14.72
N SER A 47 -44.74 3.12 -14.66
CA SER A 47 -45.79 2.73 -13.70
C SER A 47 -45.37 2.77 -12.22
N LYS A 48 -44.07 2.93 -11.93
CA LYS A 48 -43.53 3.06 -10.56
C LYS A 48 -43.23 4.51 -10.18
N ILE A 49 -43.28 5.43 -11.15
CA ILE A 49 -43.00 6.85 -10.96
C ILE A 49 -44.31 7.56 -10.64
N GLU A 50 -44.34 8.21 -9.50
CA GLU A 50 -45.38 9.13 -9.07
C GLU A 50 -44.81 10.54 -9.16
N ALA A 51 -44.93 11.16 -10.33
CA ALA A 51 -44.50 12.55 -10.52
C ALA A 51 -45.42 13.51 -9.75
N LEU A 52 -44.85 14.59 -9.23
CA LEU A 52 -45.56 15.69 -8.60
C LEU A 52 -44.99 17.01 -9.14
N ASP A 53 -45.83 17.85 -9.76
CA ASP A 53 -45.39 19.11 -10.35
C ASP A 53 -45.01 20.15 -9.29
N TRP A 54 -44.25 21.17 -9.70
CA TRP A 54 -43.83 22.26 -8.81
C TRP A 54 -45.05 22.98 -8.23
N GLY A 55 -45.10 23.12 -6.90
CA GLY A 55 -46.23 23.74 -6.21
C GLY A 55 -47.52 22.91 -6.15
N GLU A 56 -47.59 21.75 -6.82
CA GLU A 56 -48.73 20.83 -6.69
C GLU A 56 -48.72 20.21 -5.28
N GLN A 57 -49.85 20.30 -4.59
CA GLN A 57 -50.00 19.70 -3.25
C GLN A 57 -50.58 18.29 -3.34
N ARG A 58 -49.94 17.35 -2.65
CA ARG A 58 -50.43 15.97 -2.47
C ARG A 58 -50.55 15.64 -0.99
N ILE A 59 -51.69 15.09 -0.59
CA ILE A 59 -51.92 14.64 0.79
C ILE A 59 -51.50 13.18 0.94
N ILE A 60 -50.63 12.88 1.90
CA ILE A 60 -50.23 11.51 2.28
C ILE A 60 -50.29 11.38 3.80
N ASN A 61 -51.16 10.50 4.31
CA ASN A 61 -51.35 10.23 5.74
C ASN A 61 -51.44 11.55 6.56
N ASP A 62 -52.34 12.46 6.18
CA ASP A 62 -52.60 13.76 6.81
C ASP A 62 -51.48 14.82 6.70
N HIS A 63 -50.49 14.61 5.83
CA HIS A 63 -49.42 15.59 5.56
C HIS A 63 -49.54 16.15 4.14
N HIS A 64 -49.41 17.48 4.01
CA HIS A 64 -49.34 18.17 2.73
C HIS A 64 -47.91 18.12 2.19
N ILE A 65 -47.74 17.53 1.01
CA ILE A 65 -46.44 17.39 0.35
C ILE A 65 -46.41 18.29 -0.88
N THR A 66 -45.34 19.07 -1.00
CA THR A 66 -45.08 19.96 -2.14
C THR A 66 -43.62 19.81 -2.55
N LEU A 67 -43.34 19.83 -3.87
CA LEU A 67 -41.96 19.82 -4.38
C LEU A 67 -41.53 21.22 -4.81
N HIS A 68 -40.26 21.53 -4.55
CA HIS A 68 -39.61 22.77 -4.94
C HIS A 68 -38.30 22.46 -5.69
N PRO A 69 -37.90 23.27 -6.67
CA PRO A 69 -36.64 23.05 -7.39
C PRO A 69 -35.43 23.18 -6.45
N ALA A 70 -34.45 22.27 -6.57
CA ALA A 70 -33.22 22.26 -5.77
C ALA A 70 -32.00 22.90 -6.50
N GLY A 71 -32.09 23.10 -7.81
CA GLY A 71 -31.03 23.71 -8.63
C GLY A 71 -29.72 22.92 -8.75
N HIS A 72 -29.66 21.68 -8.23
CA HIS A 72 -28.49 20.82 -8.29
C HIS A 72 -28.26 20.28 -9.72
N ILE A 73 -29.26 19.58 -10.25
CA ILE A 73 -29.31 19.11 -11.64
C ILE A 73 -30.73 19.27 -12.19
N THR A 74 -30.92 19.08 -13.50
CA THR A 74 -32.23 19.14 -14.14
C THR A 74 -33.27 18.29 -13.40
N GLY A 75 -34.36 18.93 -12.96
CA GLY A 75 -35.45 18.28 -12.26
C GLY A 75 -35.13 17.89 -10.81
N SER A 76 -33.97 18.24 -10.26
CA SER A 76 -33.67 18.01 -8.84
C SER A 76 -34.67 18.74 -7.96
N ALA A 77 -35.18 18.05 -6.94
CA ALA A 77 -36.29 18.52 -6.12
C ALA A 77 -35.95 18.46 -4.63
N MET A 78 -36.31 19.54 -3.93
CA MET A 78 -36.54 19.57 -2.50
C MET A 78 -37.99 19.18 -2.22
N ILE A 79 -38.25 18.58 -1.06
CA ILE A 79 -39.59 18.20 -0.62
C ILE A 79 -39.95 18.93 0.67
N ARG A 80 -41.06 19.68 0.62
CA ARG A 80 -41.69 20.28 1.79
C ARG A 80 -42.82 19.38 2.27
N ILE A 81 -42.78 19.01 3.54
CA ILE A 81 -43.79 18.18 4.22
C ILE A 81 -44.38 19.00 5.35
N GLU A 82 -45.65 19.32 5.26
CA GLU A 82 -46.37 20.14 6.23
C GLU A 82 -47.40 19.27 6.97
N GLY A 83 -47.21 19.15 8.28
CA GLY A 83 -48.16 18.53 9.20
C GLY A 83 -48.96 19.58 9.97
N PRO A 84 -49.78 19.15 10.95
CA PRO A 84 -50.65 20.06 11.72
C PRO A 84 -49.88 21.11 12.54
N ASP A 85 -48.72 20.73 13.08
CA ASP A 85 -47.97 21.53 14.05
C ASP A 85 -46.63 22.05 13.53
N GLN A 86 -46.05 21.40 12.51
CA GLN A 86 -44.70 21.67 12.02
C GLN A 86 -44.55 21.37 10.53
N SER A 87 -43.58 22.04 9.91
CA SER A 87 -43.18 21.86 8.52
C SER A 87 -41.71 21.48 8.40
N ILE A 88 -41.40 20.57 7.47
CA ILE A 88 -40.06 20.06 7.20
C ILE A 88 -39.71 20.33 5.74
N LEU A 89 -38.54 20.90 5.47
CA LEU A 89 -37.93 20.95 4.15
C LEU A 89 -36.74 19.99 4.10
N TYR A 90 -36.79 18.98 3.24
CA TYR A 90 -35.63 18.15 2.91
C TYR A 90 -35.08 18.56 1.54
N THR A 91 -33.81 18.96 1.49
CA THR A 91 -33.24 19.55 0.27
C THR A 91 -32.76 18.51 -0.74
N GLY A 92 -32.34 17.32 -0.29
CA GLY A 92 -31.41 16.50 -1.09
C GLY A 92 -30.13 17.28 -1.38
N ASP A 93 -29.47 17.00 -2.50
CA ASP A 93 -28.39 17.83 -3.00
C ASP A 93 -28.95 19.09 -3.68
N PHE A 94 -28.35 20.25 -3.43
CA PHE A 94 -28.86 21.53 -3.92
C PHE A 94 -27.75 22.53 -4.25
N LYS A 95 -28.08 23.54 -5.03
CA LYS A 95 -27.19 24.66 -5.36
C LYS A 95 -27.96 25.97 -5.36
N THR A 96 -27.41 27.02 -4.75
CA THR A 96 -28.04 28.35 -4.70
C THR A 96 -27.76 29.20 -5.94
N ARG A 97 -26.63 28.95 -6.59
CA ARG A 97 -26.18 29.72 -7.76
C ARG A 97 -26.94 29.27 -9.01
N SER A 98 -27.17 30.18 -9.94
CA SER A 98 -27.82 29.85 -11.21
C SER A 98 -27.07 28.76 -11.98
N SER A 99 -27.83 28.00 -12.77
CA SER A 99 -27.36 26.98 -13.69
C SER A 99 -27.98 27.22 -15.06
N HIS A 100 -27.27 26.84 -16.12
CA HIS A 100 -27.83 26.81 -17.48
C HIS A 100 -28.83 25.66 -17.67
N THR A 101 -28.80 24.64 -16.81
CA THR A 101 -29.44 23.35 -17.06
C THR A 101 -30.39 22.88 -15.97
N ALA A 102 -30.35 23.51 -14.80
CA ALA A 102 -31.23 23.24 -13.67
C ALA A 102 -32.10 24.45 -13.33
N GLU A 103 -33.27 24.19 -12.78
CA GLU A 103 -34.21 25.18 -12.28
C GLU A 103 -33.58 26.02 -11.15
N ILE A 104 -34.03 27.27 -10.98
CA ILE A 104 -33.55 28.12 -9.87
C ILE A 104 -34.06 27.53 -8.55
N ALA A 105 -33.18 27.35 -7.57
CA ALA A 105 -33.55 26.79 -6.29
C ALA A 105 -34.52 27.71 -5.52
N GLU A 106 -35.61 27.13 -5.02
CA GLU A 106 -36.64 27.83 -4.24
C GLU A 106 -36.70 27.29 -2.83
N PHE A 107 -36.40 28.13 -1.84
CA PHE A 107 -36.32 27.76 -0.43
C PHE A 107 -37.57 28.23 0.31
N PRO A 108 -38.66 27.43 0.39
CA PRO A 108 -39.85 27.79 1.14
C PRO A 108 -39.54 27.85 2.64
N LYS A 109 -40.27 28.71 3.37
CA LYS A 109 -40.20 28.72 4.83
C LYS A 109 -40.61 27.36 5.41
N SER A 110 -39.86 26.87 6.38
CA SER A 110 -40.15 25.62 7.09
C SER A 110 -39.53 25.64 8.49
N ASP A 111 -40.18 25.00 9.45
CA ASP A 111 -39.71 24.96 10.84
C ASP A 111 -38.42 24.14 10.96
N ILE A 112 -38.36 23.01 10.26
CA ILE A 112 -37.20 22.11 10.25
C ILE A 112 -36.59 22.09 8.85
N LEU A 113 -35.28 22.32 8.76
CA LEU A 113 -34.51 22.20 7.53
C LEU A 113 -33.57 21.01 7.60
N ILE A 114 -33.69 20.05 6.69
CA ILE A 114 -32.78 18.91 6.55
C ILE A 114 -31.97 19.11 5.26
N MET A 115 -30.69 19.49 5.39
CA MET A 115 -29.88 20.00 4.26
C MET A 115 -28.53 19.30 4.06
N GLU A 116 -28.10 19.20 2.81
CA GLU A 116 -26.75 18.74 2.46
C GLU A 116 -25.66 19.75 2.86
N THR A 117 -24.47 19.27 3.21
CA THR A 117 -23.33 20.13 3.59
C THR A 117 -22.00 19.67 3.00
N THR A 118 -22.02 19.23 1.73
CA THR A 118 -20.85 18.74 0.98
C THR A 118 -19.66 19.68 1.10
N PHE A 119 -19.90 20.98 0.96
CA PHE A 119 -18.91 22.06 1.10
C PHE A 119 -19.12 22.92 2.36
N GLY A 120 -19.58 22.30 3.46
CA GLY A 120 -19.88 22.96 4.74
C GLY A 120 -18.72 23.51 5.56
N ARG A 121 -17.56 23.81 4.95
CA ARG A 121 -16.41 24.44 5.64
C ARG A 121 -16.12 25.83 5.07
N PRO A 122 -15.74 26.83 5.89
CA PRO A 122 -15.50 28.21 5.45
C PRO A 122 -14.49 28.38 4.31
N GLN A 123 -13.57 27.42 4.15
CA GLN A 123 -12.58 27.41 3.07
C GLN A 123 -13.15 27.14 1.67
N PHE A 124 -14.37 26.62 1.56
CA PHE A 124 -15.01 26.36 0.28
C PHE A 124 -15.90 27.53 -0.12
N VAL A 125 -15.30 28.49 -0.82
CA VAL A 125 -15.97 29.63 -1.43
C VAL A 125 -15.66 29.59 -2.93
N PHE A 126 -16.66 29.30 -3.77
CA PHE A 126 -16.44 29.17 -5.20
C PHE A 126 -16.32 30.55 -5.86
N PRO A 127 -15.39 30.75 -6.83
CA PRO A 127 -15.30 31.99 -7.60
C PRO A 127 -16.63 32.33 -8.31
N PRO A 128 -16.87 33.59 -8.69
CA PRO A 128 -18.06 34.01 -9.47
C PRO A 128 -18.32 33.16 -10.72
N THR A 129 -19.60 32.97 -11.09
CA THR A 129 -19.98 31.94 -12.08
C THR A 129 -19.45 32.33 -13.45
N ASP A 130 -19.58 33.62 -13.78
CA ASP A 130 -19.06 34.19 -15.01
C ASP A 130 -17.54 34.06 -15.12
N GLU A 131 -16.80 34.12 -14.01
CA GLU A 131 -15.35 33.90 -14.00
C GLU A 131 -15.02 32.44 -14.34
N ILE A 132 -15.70 31.47 -13.71
CA ILE A 132 -15.50 30.05 -14.00
C ILE A 132 -15.83 29.73 -15.46
N GLU A 133 -16.94 30.27 -15.97
CA GLU A 133 -17.35 30.10 -17.36
C GLU A 133 -16.32 30.69 -18.33
N LYS A 134 -15.86 31.93 -18.09
CA LYS A 134 -14.79 32.56 -18.88
C LYS A 134 -13.51 31.74 -18.86
N GLN A 135 -13.13 31.17 -17.71
CA GLN A 135 -11.95 30.32 -17.59
C GLN A 135 -12.07 29.02 -18.40
N ILE A 136 -13.24 28.37 -18.37
CA ILE A 136 -13.53 27.16 -19.15
C ILE A 136 -13.48 27.45 -20.65
N SER A 137 -14.18 28.51 -21.08
CA SER A 137 -14.24 28.91 -22.49
C SER A 137 -12.87 29.35 -23.01
N ARG A 138 -12.13 30.13 -22.22
CA ARG A 138 -10.75 30.55 -22.55
C ARG A 138 -9.83 29.34 -22.73
N PHE A 139 -9.87 28.38 -21.80
CA PHE A 139 -9.07 27.16 -21.92
C PHE A 139 -9.41 26.38 -23.20
N ALA A 140 -10.68 26.30 -23.56
CA ALA A 140 -11.10 25.64 -24.80
C ALA A 140 -10.60 26.39 -26.05
N CYS A 141 -10.77 27.71 -26.12
CA CYS A 141 -10.30 28.52 -27.24
C CYS A 141 -8.78 28.43 -27.40
N GLU A 142 -8.01 28.68 -26.34
CA GLU A 142 -6.54 28.63 -26.38
C GLU A 142 -6.05 27.24 -26.82
N THR A 143 -6.66 26.16 -26.30
CA THR A 143 -6.29 24.80 -26.70
C THR A 143 -6.55 24.53 -28.19
N LEU A 144 -7.67 25.04 -28.73
CA LEU A 144 -8.01 24.88 -30.15
C LEU A 144 -7.10 25.74 -31.05
N GLU A 145 -6.78 26.96 -30.64
CA GLU A 145 -5.84 27.85 -31.32
C GLU A 145 -4.43 27.25 -31.41
N ASP A 146 -4.00 26.54 -30.35
CA ASP A 146 -2.74 25.79 -30.31
C ASP A 146 -2.74 24.51 -31.19
N GLY A 147 -3.86 24.22 -31.86
CA GLY A 147 -4.03 23.02 -32.69
C GLY A 147 -4.16 21.72 -31.90
N GLU A 148 -4.55 21.82 -30.63
CA GLU A 148 -4.83 20.70 -29.72
C GLU A 148 -6.34 20.56 -29.47
N THR A 149 -6.77 19.44 -28.88
CA THR A 149 -8.19 19.23 -28.53
C THR A 149 -8.42 19.42 -27.03
N PRO A 150 -9.31 20.32 -26.60
CA PRO A 150 -9.70 20.44 -25.21
C PRO A 150 -10.62 19.30 -24.81
N VAL A 151 -10.30 18.61 -23.71
CA VAL A 151 -11.03 17.47 -23.18
C VAL A 151 -11.47 17.75 -21.74
N PHE A 152 -12.76 17.94 -21.54
CA PHE A 152 -13.37 18.20 -20.24
C PHE A 152 -13.91 16.92 -19.62
N PHE A 153 -13.46 16.63 -18.40
CA PHE A 153 -13.99 15.56 -17.57
C PHE A 153 -15.02 16.11 -16.60
N ALA A 154 -16.26 15.61 -16.71
CA ALA A 154 -17.39 16.03 -15.90
C ALA A 154 -18.35 14.86 -15.66
N TYR A 155 -18.99 14.84 -14.48
CA TYR A 155 -20.00 13.81 -14.17
C TYR A 155 -21.11 13.83 -15.23
N SER A 156 -21.54 12.64 -15.67
CA SER A 156 -22.33 12.49 -16.90
C SER A 156 -23.74 13.09 -16.86
N LEU A 157 -24.24 13.44 -15.67
CA LEU A 157 -25.50 14.12 -15.46
C LEU A 157 -25.26 15.35 -14.56
N GLY A 158 -25.72 16.52 -14.97
CA GLY A 158 -25.50 17.80 -14.29
C GLY A 158 -24.31 18.52 -14.90
N LYS A 159 -23.12 18.37 -14.31
CA LYS A 159 -21.91 19.11 -14.72
C LYS A 159 -21.55 18.98 -16.19
N ALA A 160 -21.76 17.82 -16.82
CA ALA A 160 -21.46 17.63 -18.24
C ALA A 160 -22.41 18.43 -19.15
N GLN A 161 -23.69 18.54 -18.79
CA GLN A 161 -24.65 19.37 -19.52
C GLN A 161 -24.37 20.86 -19.30
N GLU A 162 -23.98 21.25 -18.07
CA GLU A 162 -23.55 22.62 -17.79
C GLU A 162 -22.33 23.01 -18.64
N ALA A 163 -21.31 22.14 -18.69
CA ALA A 163 -20.12 22.35 -19.52
C ALA A 163 -20.48 22.47 -21.01
N LEU A 164 -21.46 21.68 -21.48
CA LEU A 164 -21.95 21.72 -22.85
C LEU A 164 -22.61 23.07 -23.17
N ALA A 165 -23.44 23.59 -22.26
CA ALA A 165 -24.06 24.91 -22.41
C ALA A 165 -23.00 26.04 -22.45
N ILE A 166 -22.02 26.00 -21.54
CA ILE A 166 -20.94 26.98 -21.47
C ILE A 166 -20.14 27.04 -22.78
N LEU A 167 -19.72 25.87 -23.30
CA LEU A 167 -18.96 25.79 -24.54
C LEU A 167 -19.80 26.20 -25.76
N HIS A 168 -21.09 25.87 -25.78
CA HIS A 168 -22.00 26.28 -26.85
C HIS A 168 -22.18 27.81 -26.90
N ASN A 169 -22.39 28.44 -25.74
CA ASN A 169 -22.51 29.89 -25.61
C ASN A 169 -21.21 30.61 -26.03
N ALA A 170 -20.06 29.94 -25.91
CA ALA A 170 -18.78 30.42 -26.41
C ALA A 170 -18.55 30.15 -27.91
N GLY A 171 -19.51 29.55 -28.62
CA GLY A 171 -19.40 29.21 -30.04
C GLY A 171 -18.48 28.02 -30.34
N ILE A 172 -18.22 27.16 -29.35
CA ILE A 172 -17.29 26.03 -29.47
C ILE A 172 -18.07 24.75 -29.77
N GLU A 173 -17.75 24.10 -30.89
CA GLU A 173 -18.34 22.81 -31.23
C GLU A 173 -17.85 21.70 -30.29
N THR A 174 -18.76 20.81 -29.88
CA THR A 174 -18.47 19.77 -28.88
C THR A 174 -18.92 18.39 -29.34
N VAL A 175 -18.07 17.38 -29.09
CA VAL A 175 -18.45 15.97 -29.13
C VAL A 175 -18.45 15.38 -27.72
N VAL A 176 -19.37 14.46 -27.42
CA VAL A 176 -19.58 13.99 -26.06
C VAL A 176 -19.58 12.47 -25.96
N HIS A 177 -19.05 11.95 -24.86
CA HIS A 177 -19.04 10.52 -24.56
C HIS A 177 -20.47 9.93 -24.54
N LYS A 178 -20.64 8.65 -24.88
CA LYS A 178 -21.95 7.97 -24.97
C LYS A 178 -22.88 8.22 -23.77
N THR A 179 -22.38 8.10 -22.55
CA THR A 179 -23.20 8.34 -21.35
C THR A 179 -23.59 9.81 -21.16
N VAL A 180 -22.77 10.75 -21.62
CA VAL A 180 -23.09 12.18 -21.62
C VAL A 180 -24.14 12.45 -22.70
N PHE A 181 -23.97 11.88 -23.90
CA PHE A 181 -24.93 11.95 -25.00
C PHE A 181 -26.33 11.51 -24.55
N GLU A 182 -26.45 10.32 -23.95
CA GLU A 182 -27.73 9.77 -23.48
C GLU A 182 -28.41 10.68 -22.43
N MET A 183 -27.63 11.23 -21.49
CA MET A 183 -28.18 12.13 -20.47
C MET A 183 -28.54 13.51 -21.02
N THR A 184 -27.74 14.06 -21.95
CA THR A 184 -28.08 15.31 -22.63
C THR A 184 -29.35 15.16 -23.46
N GLN A 185 -29.54 14.04 -24.15
CA GLN A 185 -30.80 13.75 -24.84
C GLN A 185 -31.98 13.70 -23.86
N ALA A 186 -31.82 13.00 -22.73
CA ALA A 186 -32.86 12.94 -21.71
C ALA A 186 -33.22 14.33 -21.14
N CYS A 187 -32.25 15.20 -20.89
CA CYS A 187 -32.50 16.59 -20.48
C CYS A 187 -33.25 17.40 -21.57
N ARG A 188 -32.88 17.22 -22.84
CA ARG A 188 -33.56 17.91 -23.95
C ARG A 188 -35.01 17.44 -24.15
N GLU A 189 -35.29 16.16 -23.92
CA GLU A 189 -36.66 15.62 -24.00
C GLU A 189 -37.62 16.28 -22.99
N ILE A 190 -37.08 16.78 -21.88
CA ILE A 190 -37.81 17.58 -20.88
C ILE A 190 -37.61 19.09 -21.05
N LYS A 191 -37.27 19.53 -22.27
CA LYS A 191 -37.18 20.94 -22.72
C LYS A 191 -36.10 21.79 -22.06
N VAL A 192 -35.01 21.19 -21.56
CA VAL A 192 -33.81 21.97 -21.22
C VAL A 192 -33.17 22.51 -22.50
N ASP A 193 -32.85 23.81 -22.52
CA ASP A 193 -32.21 24.46 -23.65
C ASP A 193 -30.73 24.08 -23.73
N LEU A 194 -30.45 23.03 -24.50
CA LEU A 194 -29.11 22.49 -24.73
C LEU A 194 -28.90 22.25 -26.22
N PRO A 195 -27.69 22.43 -26.76
CA PRO A 195 -27.38 22.12 -28.15
C PRO A 195 -27.58 20.63 -28.45
N ASN A 196 -27.71 20.27 -29.73
CA ASN A 196 -27.82 18.87 -30.14
C ASN A 196 -26.49 18.17 -29.79
N PRO A 197 -26.48 17.16 -28.89
CA PRO A 197 -25.23 16.49 -28.56
C PRO A 197 -24.73 15.70 -29.76
N VAL A 198 -23.44 15.81 -30.06
CA VAL A 198 -22.78 14.99 -31.09
C VAL A 198 -22.04 13.86 -30.39
N LEU A 199 -22.32 12.61 -30.76
CA LEU A 199 -21.70 11.45 -30.13
C LEU A 199 -20.22 11.34 -30.50
N LEU A 200 -19.35 11.16 -29.50
CA LEU A 200 -17.96 10.82 -29.71
C LEU A 200 -17.87 9.38 -30.24
N GLU A 201 -17.49 9.24 -31.52
CA GLU A 201 -17.24 7.95 -32.17
C GLU A 201 -15.81 7.44 -31.89
N LYS A 202 -15.21 6.70 -32.83
CA LYS A 202 -13.88 6.10 -32.67
C LYS A 202 -12.75 7.13 -32.66
N ASN A 203 -12.91 8.23 -33.41
CA ASN A 203 -11.92 9.29 -33.58
C ASN A 203 -12.54 10.64 -33.20
N ILE A 204 -11.70 11.56 -32.72
CA ILE A 204 -12.11 12.93 -32.38
C ILE A 204 -11.96 13.78 -33.65
N PRO A 205 -13.01 14.47 -34.12
CA PRO A 205 -12.91 15.43 -35.23
C PRO A 205 -11.92 16.57 -34.92
N PRO A 206 -11.29 17.19 -35.94
CA PRO A 206 -10.49 18.39 -35.71
C PRO A 206 -11.38 19.57 -35.32
N GLY A 207 -10.87 20.48 -34.48
CA GLY A 207 -11.54 21.74 -34.17
C GLY A 207 -12.67 21.67 -33.13
N VAL A 208 -12.90 20.51 -32.50
CA VAL A 208 -13.98 20.32 -31.51
C VAL A 208 -13.45 20.09 -30.10
N ALA A 209 -14.23 20.46 -29.09
CA ALA A 209 -14.01 20.08 -27.70
C ALA A 209 -14.65 18.72 -27.37
N VAL A 210 -14.10 18.00 -26.39
CA VAL A 210 -14.62 16.71 -25.93
C VAL A 210 -15.15 16.82 -24.50
N ILE A 211 -16.36 16.33 -24.23
CA ILE A 211 -16.87 16.16 -22.85
C ILE A 211 -17.04 14.68 -22.53
N ALA A 212 -16.43 14.21 -21.45
CA ALA A 212 -16.45 12.81 -21.05
C ALA A 212 -16.54 12.62 -19.52
N PRO A 213 -17.03 11.48 -19.01
CA PRO A 213 -17.01 11.22 -17.58
C PRO A 213 -15.59 10.96 -17.06
N PRO A 214 -15.29 11.19 -15.76
CA PRO A 214 -13.94 11.04 -15.19
C PRO A 214 -13.32 9.64 -15.37
N ASN A 215 -14.13 8.58 -15.42
CA ASN A 215 -13.65 7.21 -15.67
C ASN A 215 -13.24 6.98 -17.13
N ALA A 216 -13.66 7.84 -18.07
CA ALA A 216 -13.32 7.75 -19.48
C ALA A 216 -11.93 8.33 -19.83
N VAL A 217 -11.15 8.83 -18.85
CA VAL A 217 -9.73 9.23 -19.04
C VAL A 217 -8.91 8.11 -19.70
N ARG A 218 -9.26 6.84 -19.44
CA ARG A 218 -8.60 5.66 -20.02
C ARG A 218 -9.19 5.18 -21.34
N ALA A 219 -10.26 5.80 -21.83
CA ALA A 219 -10.92 5.40 -23.07
C ALA A 219 -9.95 5.51 -24.25
N ARG A 220 -9.96 4.51 -25.13
CA ARG A 220 -9.00 4.40 -26.24
C ARG A 220 -9.02 5.65 -27.12
N ALA A 221 -10.20 6.15 -27.50
CA ALA A 221 -10.36 7.34 -28.35
C ALA A 221 -9.68 8.58 -27.78
N ILE A 222 -9.79 8.82 -26.47
CA ILE A 222 -9.16 9.95 -25.78
C ILE A 222 -7.65 9.69 -25.61
N ARG A 223 -7.25 8.49 -25.16
CA ARG A 223 -5.83 8.15 -24.90
C ARG A 223 -4.99 8.14 -26.18
N SER A 224 -5.53 7.65 -27.30
CA SER A 224 -4.83 7.60 -28.58
C SER A 224 -4.67 8.97 -29.23
N HIS A 225 -5.48 9.95 -28.84
CA HIS A 225 -5.41 11.31 -29.35
C HIS A 225 -4.31 12.09 -28.63
N LYS A 226 -3.12 12.18 -29.23
CA LYS A 226 -1.91 12.69 -28.56
C LYS A 226 -1.92 14.21 -28.34
N LYS A 227 -2.56 14.98 -29.22
CA LYS A 227 -2.63 16.46 -29.15
C LYS A 227 -3.89 16.87 -28.39
N ARG A 228 -3.83 16.89 -27.07
CA ARG A 228 -4.97 17.23 -26.22
C ARG A 228 -4.53 17.92 -24.94
N ARG A 229 -5.38 18.82 -24.45
CA ARG A 229 -5.30 19.34 -23.08
C ARG A 229 -6.54 18.92 -22.33
N THR A 230 -6.37 18.47 -21.10
CA THR A 230 -7.41 17.86 -20.28
C THR A 230 -7.77 18.76 -19.12
N ALA A 231 -9.06 18.87 -18.81
CA ALA A 231 -9.56 19.64 -17.69
C ALA A 231 -10.56 18.83 -16.87
N MET A 232 -10.56 18.97 -15.55
CA MET A 232 -11.60 18.40 -14.67
C MET A 232 -12.52 19.51 -14.16
N LEU A 233 -13.83 19.28 -14.25
CA LEU A 233 -14.88 20.14 -13.71
C LEU A 233 -15.38 19.56 -12.38
N SER A 234 -15.02 20.18 -11.26
CA SER A 234 -15.41 19.70 -9.92
C SER A 234 -15.33 20.79 -8.86
N GLY A 235 -16.32 20.86 -7.95
CA GLY A 235 -16.25 21.71 -6.76
C GLY A 235 -15.03 21.44 -5.85
N TRP A 236 -14.44 20.24 -5.92
CA TRP A 236 -13.19 19.94 -5.20
C TRP A 236 -11.95 20.59 -5.80
N ALA A 237 -12.05 21.30 -6.93
CA ALA A 237 -10.93 21.99 -7.57
C ALA A 237 -10.22 22.99 -6.66
N LEU A 238 -10.92 23.57 -5.66
CA LEU A 238 -10.33 24.44 -4.65
C LEU A 238 -9.36 23.75 -3.68
N THR A 239 -9.34 22.41 -3.64
CA THR A 239 -8.42 21.68 -2.77
C THR A 239 -6.99 21.69 -3.36
N PRO A 240 -5.95 21.99 -2.56
CA PRO A 240 -4.57 21.95 -3.04
C PRO A 240 -4.23 20.59 -3.67
N GLY A 241 -3.73 20.62 -4.90
CA GLY A 241 -3.32 19.43 -5.64
C GLY A 241 -4.44 18.70 -6.40
N SER A 242 -5.61 19.32 -6.60
CA SER A 242 -6.71 18.72 -7.37
C SER A 242 -6.33 18.39 -8.82
N GLN A 243 -5.51 19.18 -9.51
CA GLN A 243 -4.97 18.84 -10.84
C GLN A 243 -4.27 17.48 -10.84
N TYR A 244 -3.37 17.27 -9.89
CA TYR A 244 -2.64 16.01 -9.75
C TYR A 244 -3.53 14.85 -9.31
N ARG A 245 -4.51 15.10 -8.42
CA ARG A 245 -5.49 14.11 -7.99
C ARG A 245 -6.31 13.57 -9.17
N TYR A 246 -6.73 14.46 -10.08
CA TYR A 246 -7.55 14.11 -11.23
C TYR A 246 -6.74 13.69 -12.46
N GLN A 247 -5.40 13.85 -12.45
CA GLN A 247 -4.52 13.55 -13.58
C GLN A 247 -4.91 14.33 -14.84
N VAL A 248 -5.19 15.63 -14.66
CA VAL A 248 -5.58 16.56 -15.72
C VAL A 248 -4.67 17.79 -15.72
N ASP A 249 -4.58 18.46 -16.87
CA ASP A 249 -3.76 19.66 -17.02
C ASP A 249 -4.37 20.86 -16.28
N GLN A 250 -5.70 20.96 -16.25
CA GLN A 250 -6.42 22.06 -15.61
C GLN A 250 -7.58 21.56 -14.73
N VAL A 251 -7.91 22.29 -13.68
CA VAL A 251 -9.14 22.05 -12.89
C VAL A 251 -9.93 23.34 -12.81
N PHE A 252 -11.25 23.21 -12.88
CA PHE A 252 -12.16 24.34 -12.71
C PHE A 252 -13.16 24.03 -11.59
N PRO A 253 -13.39 24.98 -10.66
CA PRO A 253 -14.31 24.82 -9.53
C PRO A 253 -15.79 24.90 -9.94
N LEU A 254 -16.16 24.25 -11.05
CA LEU A 254 -17.56 24.10 -11.47
C LEU A 254 -18.22 23.04 -10.59
N SER A 255 -19.20 23.48 -9.79
CA SER A 255 -19.95 22.65 -8.85
C SER A 255 -21.45 22.74 -9.13
N ASP A 256 -22.12 21.61 -8.92
CA ASP A 256 -23.58 21.45 -8.84
C ASP A 256 -24.08 21.47 -7.37
N HIS A 257 -23.20 21.74 -6.41
CA HIS A 257 -23.55 21.92 -4.99
C HIS A 257 -23.38 23.38 -4.55
N ALA A 258 -24.08 23.78 -3.50
CA ALA A 258 -23.84 25.04 -2.80
C ALA A 258 -22.46 25.05 -2.13
N ASP A 259 -21.79 26.21 -2.17
CA ASP A 259 -20.59 26.49 -1.37
C ASP A 259 -20.98 26.99 0.02
N TYR A 260 -19.99 27.22 0.89
CA TYR A 260 -20.25 27.60 2.27
C TYR A 260 -21.15 28.85 2.42
N PRO A 261 -20.95 29.95 1.66
CA PRO A 261 -21.88 31.07 1.67
C PRO A 261 -23.28 30.72 1.17
N GLY A 262 -23.41 29.92 0.11
CA GLY A 262 -24.70 29.46 -0.39
C GLY A 262 -25.46 28.59 0.61
N LEU A 263 -24.76 27.75 1.39
CA LEU A 263 -25.38 27.00 2.48
C LEU A 263 -25.95 27.94 3.54
N LEU A 264 -25.21 28.98 3.96
CA LEU A 264 -25.72 29.99 4.91
C LEU A 264 -26.92 30.75 4.35
N GLU A 265 -26.86 31.17 3.09
CA GLU A 265 -27.96 31.85 2.38
C GLU A 265 -29.24 30.98 2.37
N SER A 266 -29.10 29.67 2.15
CA SER A 266 -30.25 28.76 2.16
C SER A 266 -30.91 28.69 3.53
N VAL A 267 -30.13 28.67 4.62
CA VAL A 267 -30.66 28.67 5.99
C VAL A 267 -31.39 29.98 6.28
N GLU A 268 -30.84 31.12 5.85
CA GLU A 268 -31.49 32.42 5.99
C GLU A 268 -32.84 32.47 5.25
N LYS A 269 -32.88 32.02 3.99
CA LYS A 269 -34.10 32.00 3.16
C LYS A 269 -35.19 31.09 3.74
N VAL A 270 -34.83 29.91 4.25
CA VAL A 270 -35.79 29.00 4.89
C VAL A 270 -36.26 29.54 6.24
N SER A 271 -35.38 30.25 6.96
CA SER A 271 -35.63 30.75 8.33
C SER A 271 -36.12 29.65 9.31
N PRO A 272 -35.42 28.51 9.43
CA PRO A 272 -35.87 27.40 10.27
C PRO A 272 -35.61 27.65 11.76
N SER A 273 -36.41 27.02 12.62
CA SER A 273 -36.13 26.94 14.05
C SER A 273 -35.12 25.82 14.37
N LEU A 274 -35.02 24.80 13.50
CA LEU A 274 -34.12 23.65 13.66
C LEU A 274 -33.49 23.22 12.33
N VAL A 275 -32.18 23.01 12.31
CA VAL A 275 -31.44 22.52 11.14
C VAL A 275 -30.83 21.15 11.40
N TYR A 276 -31.01 20.23 10.46
CA TYR A 276 -30.32 18.95 10.40
C TYR A 276 -29.38 18.90 9.21
N THR A 277 -28.09 18.69 9.46
CA THR A 277 -27.07 18.60 8.39
C THR A 277 -26.83 17.15 8.01
N LEU A 278 -26.74 16.89 6.70
CA LEU A 278 -26.41 15.59 6.11
C LEU A 278 -25.34 15.76 5.02
N HIS A 279 -24.58 14.69 4.72
CA HIS A 279 -23.51 14.68 3.70
C HIS A 279 -22.39 15.72 3.90
N GLY A 280 -21.14 15.35 3.59
CA GLY A 280 -20.01 16.29 3.71
C GLY A 280 -19.60 16.66 5.13
N SER A 281 -19.47 17.98 5.39
CA SER A 281 -18.94 18.56 6.63
C SER A 281 -20.07 18.90 7.62
N THR A 282 -20.84 17.88 7.99
CA THR A 282 -22.11 18.03 8.72
C THR A 282 -21.94 18.67 10.09
N ARG A 283 -20.93 18.22 10.85
CA ARG A 283 -20.64 18.71 12.20
C ARG A 283 -20.10 20.13 12.18
N GLU A 284 -19.12 20.39 11.32
CA GLU A 284 -18.49 21.70 11.21
C GLU A 284 -19.52 22.78 10.83
N PHE A 285 -20.41 22.48 9.88
CA PHE A 285 -21.45 23.43 9.49
C PHE A 285 -22.53 23.60 10.58
N ALA A 286 -22.96 22.51 11.22
CA ALA A 286 -23.92 22.59 12.33
C ALA A 286 -23.37 23.43 13.50
N ARG A 287 -22.09 23.24 13.84
CA ARG A 287 -21.38 24.06 14.82
C ARG A 287 -21.36 25.53 14.45
N ASP A 288 -21.03 25.85 13.20
CA ASP A 288 -20.97 27.23 12.71
C ASP A 288 -22.36 27.91 12.72
N LEU A 289 -23.45 27.15 12.47
CA LEU A 289 -24.83 27.63 12.62
C LEU A 289 -25.22 27.88 14.08
N ARG A 290 -24.85 26.97 15.00
CA ARG A 290 -25.07 27.17 16.45
C ARG A 290 -24.31 28.40 16.96
N ALA A 291 -23.10 28.64 16.47
CA ALA A 291 -22.35 29.85 16.77
C ALA A 291 -23.03 31.14 16.27
N LYS A 292 -23.94 31.04 15.29
CA LYS A 292 -24.78 32.13 14.78
C LYS A 292 -26.17 32.20 15.44
N GLY A 293 -26.42 31.38 16.47
CA GLY A 293 -27.69 31.36 17.21
C GLY A 293 -28.81 30.54 16.57
N ILE A 294 -28.49 29.69 15.59
CA ILE A 294 -29.45 28.80 14.93
C ILE A 294 -29.30 27.39 15.50
N GLU A 295 -30.38 26.77 15.95
CA GLU A 295 -30.34 25.40 16.45
C GLU A 295 -30.04 24.44 15.29
N ALA A 296 -28.91 23.72 15.36
CA ALA A 296 -28.45 22.88 14.26
C ALA A 296 -27.70 21.63 14.74
N TRP A 297 -27.93 20.49 14.11
CA TRP A 297 -27.38 19.19 14.49
C TRP A 297 -27.09 18.30 13.26
N SER A 298 -26.05 17.48 13.31
CA SER A 298 -25.78 16.46 12.30
C SER A 298 -26.69 15.24 12.52
N ILE A 299 -27.33 14.74 11.44
CA ILE A 299 -28.23 13.58 11.52
C ILE A 299 -27.53 12.28 11.95
N TYR A 300 -26.19 12.26 11.93
CA TYR A 300 -25.37 11.11 12.31
C TYR A 300 -25.09 11.03 13.82
N GLY A 301 -25.48 12.05 14.61
CA GLY A 301 -25.20 12.13 16.05
C GLY A 301 -23.83 12.72 16.40
N ASP A 302 -23.56 12.85 17.70
CA ASP A 302 -22.34 13.35 18.38
C ASP A 302 -22.15 14.87 18.55
N ASP A 303 -23.07 15.73 18.10
CA ASP A 303 -22.95 17.19 18.24
C ASP A 303 -23.20 17.74 19.65
N GLN A 304 -23.88 16.97 20.53
CA GLN A 304 -24.14 17.36 21.92
C GLN A 304 -22.87 17.56 22.74
N LEU A 305 -21.73 17.01 22.29
CA LEU A 305 -20.42 17.17 22.93
C LEU A 305 -19.81 18.56 22.69
N GLU A 306 -20.21 19.29 21.63
CA GLU A 306 -19.61 20.59 21.27
C GLU A 306 -20.17 21.76 22.10
N LEU A 307 -21.39 21.67 22.65
CA LEU A 307 -21.95 22.69 23.57
C LEU A 307 -21.29 22.66 24.96
N LEU A 308 -20.54 21.60 25.27
CA LEU A 308 -19.84 21.44 26.54
C LEU A 308 -18.40 21.99 26.51
N GLU A 309 -17.89 22.39 25.34
CA GLU A 309 -16.52 22.92 25.19
C GLU A 309 -16.41 24.43 25.53
N SER A 310 -17.50 25.21 25.50
CA SER A 310 -17.47 26.67 25.73
C SER A 310 -17.92 27.14 27.13
N ALA A 311 -18.32 26.21 28.01
CA ALA A 311 -18.48 26.48 29.43
C ALA A 311 -17.79 25.36 30.22
N SER A 312 -16.46 25.35 30.23
CA SER A 312 -15.72 24.46 31.13
C SER A 312 -15.99 24.90 32.57
N PRO A 313 -16.66 24.05 33.36
CA PRO A 313 -15.93 23.00 34.06
C PRO A 313 -16.51 21.59 33.83
N GLU A 314 -15.59 20.67 33.53
CA GLU A 314 -15.64 19.20 33.63
C GLU A 314 -16.92 18.46 33.20
N ILE A 315 -16.91 17.93 31.97
CA ILE A 315 -17.66 16.70 31.64
C ILE A 315 -16.89 15.53 32.29
N PRO A 316 -17.57 14.58 32.95
CA PRO A 316 -16.90 13.39 33.49
C PRO A 316 -16.16 12.67 32.36
N LEU A 317 -14.96 12.16 32.68
CA LEU A 317 -14.16 11.29 31.82
C LEU A 317 -15.09 10.38 31.01
N LYS A 318 -14.84 10.23 29.69
CA LYS A 318 -15.15 8.99 28.94
C LYS A 318 -15.05 7.88 29.98
N SER A 319 -16.14 7.20 30.35
CA SER A 319 -16.08 6.11 31.33
C SER A 319 -14.86 5.31 30.93
N GLU A 320 -13.81 5.34 31.76
CA GLU A 320 -12.51 4.82 31.35
C GLU A 320 -12.80 3.42 30.82
N LEU A 321 -12.59 3.22 29.52
CA LEU A 321 -12.75 1.91 28.92
C LEU A 321 -11.93 0.99 29.80
N SER A 322 -12.62 0.11 30.53
CA SER A 322 -11.97 -0.74 31.53
C SER A 322 -10.78 -1.37 30.85
N ARG A 323 -9.57 -1.09 31.36
CA ARG A 323 -8.34 -1.63 30.82
C ARG A 323 -7.85 -2.71 31.78
N PRO A 324 -8.39 -3.94 31.68
CA PRO A 324 -8.11 -4.99 32.64
C PRO A 324 -6.61 -5.28 32.68
N THR A 325 -6.09 -5.49 33.89
CA THR A 325 -4.74 -6.01 34.08
C THR A 325 -4.65 -7.40 33.46
N SER A 326 -3.69 -7.60 32.57
CA SER A 326 -3.49 -8.85 31.84
C SER A 326 -2.09 -8.92 31.24
N ASP A 327 -1.68 -10.11 30.82
CA ASP A 327 -0.38 -10.32 30.16
C ASP A 327 -0.26 -9.51 28.87
N LEU A 328 -1.33 -9.48 28.06
CA LEU A 328 -1.37 -8.70 26.82
C LEU A 328 -1.22 -7.20 27.08
N ARG A 329 -1.78 -6.69 28.19
CA ARG A 329 -1.56 -5.30 28.62
C ARG A 329 -0.09 -5.05 28.95
N GLY A 330 0.55 -5.94 29.72
CA GLY A 330 1.97 -5.85 30.06
C GLY A 330 2.86 -5.82 28.81
N LEU A 331 2.58 -6.68 27.83
CA LEU A 331 3.30 -6.67 26.55
C LEU A 331 3.05 -5.37 25.76
N SER A 332 1.82 -4.85 25.77
CA SER A 332 1.49 -3.58 25.10
C SER A 332 2.27 -2.41 25.69
N GLU A 333 2.36 -2.33 27.02
CA GLU A 333 3.11 -1.27 27.73
C GLU A 333 4.62 -1.38 27.51
N LEU A 334 5.16 -2.62 27.43
CA LEU A 334 6.54 -2.86 27.04
C LEU A 334 6.83 -2.32 25.63
N LEU A 335 6.00 -2.67 24.64
CA LEU A 335 6.21 -2.24 23.26
C LEU A 335 6.12 -0.71 23.09
N GLU A 336 5.22 -0.06 23.83
CA GLU A 336 5.13 1.40 23.87
C GLU A 336 6.43 2.02 24.43
N SER A 337 6.92 1.50 25.56
CA SER A 337 8.18 1.93 26.18
C SER A 337 9.41 1.71 25.28
N LEU A 338 9.45 0.59 24.55
CA LEU A 338 10.51 0.33 23.60
C LEU A 338 10.47 1.27 22.40
N THR A 339 9.29 1.72 21.98
CA THR A 339 9.15 2.63 20.84
C THR A 339 9.62 4.04 21.17
N THR A 340 9.38 4.51 22.40
CA THR A 340 9.81 5.85 22.88
C THR A 340 11.26 5.89 23.33
N THR A 341 11.87 4.74 23.63
CA THR A 341 13.28 4.67 24.08
C THR A 341 14.25 4.69 22.89
N ALA A 342 15.17 5.65 22.83
CA ALA A 342 16.23 5.67 21.82
C ALA A 342 17.42 4.76 22.18
N SER A 343 17.77 4.67 23.48
CA SER A 343 18.95 3.93 23.96
C SER A 343 18.78 2.42 23.80
N ARG A 344 19.69 1.82 23.02
CA ARG A 344 19.76 0.37 22.83
C ARG A 344 19.96 -0.36 24.17
N LEU A 345 20.85 0.12 25.04
CA LEU A 345 21.12 -0.51 26.33
C LEU A 345 19.89 -0.48 27.25
N LYS A 346 19.14 0.63 27.24
CA LYS A 346 17.90 0.74 28.02
C LYS A 346 16.81 -0.19 27.48
N LYS A 347 16.73 -0.38 26.17
CA LYS A 347 15.83 -1.38 25.56
C LYS A 347 16.14 -2.80 26.03
N ILE A 348 17.41 -3.20 26.04
CA ILE A 348 17.83 -4.52 26.56
C ILE A 348 17.40 -4.66 28.02
N GLU A 349 17.59 -3.62 28.83
CA GLU A 349 17.20 -3.62 30.24
C GLU A 349 15.69 -3.82 30.43
N LEU A 350 14.85 -3.03 29.75
CA LEU A 350 13.39 -3.15 29.81
C LEU A 350 12.92 -4.56 29.39
N LEU A 351 13.47 -5.07 28.29
CA LEU A 351 13.19 -6.44 27.84
C LEU A 351 13.66 -7.48 28.85
N SER A 352 14.86 -7.32 29.42
CA SER A 352 15.39 -8.30 30.36
C SER A 352 14.54 -8.42 31.63
N ILE A 353 14.05 -7.29 32.15
CA ILE A 353 13.17 -7.25 33.32
C ILE A 353 11.87 -7.99 32.98
N PHE A 354 11.25 -7.65 31.85
CA PHE A 354 10.01 -8.29 31.41
C PHE A 354 10.15 -9.82 31.22
N LEU A 355 11.29 -10.28 30.67
CA LEU A 355 11.56 -11.70 30.45
C LEU A 355 11.84 -12.47 31.76
N GLN A 356 12.37 -11.80 32.79
CA GLN A 356 12.59 -12.41 34.11
C GLN A 356 11.27 -12.74 34.81
N ASP A 357 10.25 -11.91 34.61
CA ASP A 357 8.93 -12.07 35.21
C ASP A 357 8.09 -13.19 34.55
N CYS A 358 8.46 -13.63 33.33
CA CYS A 358 7.75 -14.68 32.61
C CYS A 358 8.02 -16.09 33.18
N ASN A 359 6.96 -16.90 33.31
CA ASN A 359 7.11 -18.32 33.66
C ASN A 359 7.54 -19.19 32.46
N ASP A 360 7.76 -20.49 32.68
CA ASP A 360 8.28 -21.41 31.67
C ASP A 360 7.28 -21.71 30.52
N GLU A 361 5.99 -21.52 30.74
CA GLU A 361 4.98 -21.65 29.68
C GLU A 361 4.88 -20.37 28.84
N GLU A 362 5.08 -19.21 29.46
CA GLU A 362 4.92 -17.89 28.84
C GLU A 362 6.13 -17.44 28.03
N LEU A 363 7.34 -17.69 28.56
CA LEU A 363 8.60 -17.22 28.00
C LEU A 363 8.78 -17.61 26.52
N PRO A 364 8.42 -18.82 26.06
CA PRO A 364 8.50 -19.19 24.65
C PRO A 364 7.54 -18.39 23.76
N PHE A 365 6.34 -18.03 24.24
CA PHE A 365 5.40 -17.23 23.45
C PHE A 365 5.95 -15.82 23.24
N VAL A 366 6.31 -15.15 24.33
CA VAL A 366 6.78 -13.76 24.31
C VAL A 366 8.03 -13.61 23.45
N THR A 367 9.04 -14.46 23.65
CA THR A 367 10.30 -14.38 22.90
C THR A 367 10.13 -14.68 21.41
N ARG A 368 9.24 -15.62 21.05
CA ARG A 368 8.91 -15.89 19.64
C ARG A 368 8.23 -14.69 19.01
N TRP A 369 7.21 -14.13 19.65
CA TRP A 369 6.50 -12.96 19.16
C TRP A 369 7.40 -11.73 19.01
N LEU A 370 8.24 -11.46 20.00
CA LEU A 370 9.19 -10.35 19.95
C LEU A 370 10.23 -10.53 18.84
N SER A 371 10.71 -11.76 18.61
CA SER A 371 11.62 -12.07 17.50
C SER A 371 10.91 -12.17 16.14
N GLY A 372 9.58 -12.06 16.09
CA GLY A 372 8.77 -12.19 14.88
C GLY A 372 8.58 -13.64 14.41
N SER A 373 8.95 -14.63 15.23
CA SER A 373 8.73 -16.05 14.97
C SER A 373 7.42 -16.55 15.60
N GLY A 374 6.83 -17.61 15.05
CA GLY A 374 5.59 -18.19 15.59
C GLY A 374 4.33 -17.31 15.47
N ILE A 375 4.37 -16.23 14.66
CA ILE A 375 3.22 -15.35 14.42
C ILE A 375 2.55 -15.71 13.09
N THR A 376 1.21 -15.75 13.09
CA THR A 376 0.41 -15.84 11.85
C THR A 376 0.31 -14.47 11.18
N HIS A 377 0.83 -14.31 9.96
CA HIS A 377 0.69 -13.04 9.26
C HIS A 377 -0.70 -12.83 8.66
N LEU A 378 -1.32 -11.69 8.95
CA LEU A 378 -2.59 -11.27 8.36
C LEU A 378 -2.37 -10.16 7.32
N GLY A 379 -3.00 -10.27 6.15
CA GLY A 379 -2.88 -9.25 5.11
C GLY A 379 -3.64 -7.97 5.44
N HIS A 380 -3.14 -6.81 4.99
CA HIS A 380 -3.74 -5.49 5.25
C HIS A 380 -5.23 -5.38 4.86
N VAL A 381 -5.67 -6.12 3.84
CA VAL A 381 -7.08 -6.15 3.42
C VAL A 381 -7.98 -6.81 4.49
N MET A 382 -7.52 -7.91 5.09
CA MET A 382 -8.26 -8.61 6.15
C MET A 382 -8.28 -7.78 7.43
N ILE A 383 -7.14 -7.17 7.80
CA ILE A 383 -7.07 -6.27 8.97
C ILE A 383 -8.04 -5.10 8.79
N ARG A 384 -8.07 -4.48 7.61
CA ARG A 384 -9.04 -3.41 7.30
C ARG A 384 -10.47 -3.91 7.45
N GLN A 385 -10.80 -5.08 6.90
CA GLN A 385 -12.16 -5.60 6.96
C GLN A 385 -12.58 -5.89 8.41
N ALA A 386 -11.70 -6.51 9.22
CA ALA A 386 -11.96 -6.75 10.63
C ALA A 386 -12.19 -5.44 11.41
N LEU A 387 -11.38 -4.40 11.16
CA LEU A 387 -11.58 -3.08 11.78
C LEU A 387 -12.90 -2.43 11.38
N LEU A 388 -13.29 -2.51 10.10
CA LEU A 388 -14.59 -1.99 9.65
C LEU A 388 -15.76 -2.75 10.27
N GLU A 389 -15.62 -4.06 10.50
CA GLU A 389 -16.62 -4.89 11.18
C GLU A 389 -16.74 -4.52 12.66
N VAL A 390 -15.64 -4.39 13.40
CA VAL A 390 -15.66 -4.03 14.83
C VAL A 390 -16.17 -2.60 15.05
N THR A 391 -15.75 -1.67 14.19
CA THR A 391 -16.08 -0.25 14.38
C THR A 391 -17.41 0.16 13.77
N GLY A 392 -17.93 -0.59 12.79
CA GLY A 392 -19.09 -0.19 11.99
C GLY A 392 -18.84 1.02 11.09
N PHE A 393 -17.61 1.53 11.00
CA PHE A 393 -17.30 2.74 10.25
C PHE A 393 -17.31 2.52 8.73
N PRO A 394 -17.61 3.56 7.93
CA PRO A 394 -17.51 3.48 6.48
C PRO A 394 -16.04 3.42 6.02
N LEU A 395 -15.80 2.78 4.87
CA LEU A 395 -14.47 2.68 4.26
C LEU A 395 -13.79 4.04 4.05
N ALA A 396 -14.57 5.11 3.86
CA ALA A 396 -14.06 6.47 3.73
C ALA A 396 -13.32 6.93 5.01
N LYS A 397 -13.90 6.71 6.20
CA LYS A 397 -13.28 7.06 7.49
C LYS A 397 -11.98 6.28 7.70
N TYR A 398 -11.99 4.97 7.44
CA TYR A 398 -10.78 4.17 7.46
C TYR A 398 -9.69 4.74 6.54
N LYS A 399 -10.04 5.11 5.28
CA LYS A 399 -9.08 5.68 4.32
C LYS A 399 -8.50 7.01 4.81
N THR A 400 -9.31 7.86 5.44
CA THR A 400 -8.86 9.13 6.02
C THR A 400 -7.87 8.91 7.15
N VAL A 401 -8.22 8.08 8.15
CA VAL A 401 -7.33 7.76 9.28
C VAL A 401 -6.07 7.05 8.81
N SER A 402 -6.21 6.09 7.90
CA SER A 402 -5.06 5.37 7.33
C SER A 402 -4.11 6.30 6.57
N ALA A 403 -4.65 7.28 5.83
CA ALA A 403 -3.85 8.24 5.07
C ALA A 403 -3.12 9.26 5.96
N SER A 404 -3.67 9.59 7.14
CA SER A 404 -3.01 10.49 8.10
C SER A 404 -1.88 9.80 8.85
N GLN A 405 -2.06 8.53 9.23
CA GLN A 405 -1.08 7.81 10.04
C GLN A 405 0.03 7.11 9.25
N ASN A 406 -0.28 6.59 8.05
CA ASN A 406 0.64 5.77 7.25
C ASN A 406 1.26 4.58 8.06
N ASP A 407 0.52 4.08 9.05
CA ASP A 407 0.82 2.92 9.91
C ASP A 407 -0.48 2.16 10.18
N THR A 408 -0.55 0.88 9.81
CA THR A 408 -1.76 0.04 9.97
C THR A 408 -2.12 -0.19 11.44
N ALA A 409 -1.15 -0.37 12.33
CA ALA A 409 -1.39 -0.56 13.76
C ALA A 409 -1.87 0.74 14.41
N ARG A 410 -1.23 1.88 14.09
CA ARG A 410 -1.70 3.17 14.62
C ARG A 410 -3.08 3.53 14.09
N THR A 411 -3.37 3.20 12.83
CA THR A 411 -4.73 3.32 12.27
C THR A 411 -5.73 2.46 13.05
N ALA A 412 -5.36 1.23 13.41
CA ALA A 412 -6.21 0.34 14.20
C ALA A 412 -6.51 0.95 15.57
N ARG A 413 -5.51 1.45 16.30
CA ARG A 413 -5.71 2.12 17.59
C ARG A 413 -6.73 3.24 17.52
N LEU A 414 -6.53 4.20 16.60
CA LEU A 414 -7.41 5.37 16.49
C LEU A 414 -8.84 4.97 16.14
N LEU A 415 -9.03 3.95 15.31
CA LEU A 415 -10.38 3.46 15.00
C LEU A 415 -11.00 2.75 16.20
N LEU A 416 -10.22 1.96 16.95
CA LEU A 416 -10.67 1.23 18.14
C LEU A 416 -10.98 2.16 19.33
N GLU A 417 -10.28 3.29 19.48
CA GLU A 417 -10.56 4.32 20.51
C GLU A 417 -11.98 4.94 20.40
N GLU A 418 -12.61 4.78 19.24
CA GLU A 418 -13.97 5.23 18.93
C GLU A 418 -14.95 4.05 18.75
N ALA A 419 -14.51 2.81 18.98
CA ALA A 419 -15.34 1.62 18.77
C ALA A 419 -16.07 1.19 20.06
N PRO A 420 -17.25 0.55 19.95
CA PRO A 420 -17.96 -0.03 21.09
C PRO A 420 -17.29 -1.35 21.52
N LEU A 421 -16.25 -1.24 22.34
CA LEU A 421 -15.43 -2.36 22.81
C LEU A 421 -15.88 -2.86 24.18
N ASN A 422 -15.62 -4.15 24.45
CA ASN A 422 -15.78 -4.75 25.78
C ASN A 422 -14.47 -5.43 26.18
N PRO A 423 -13.46 -4.66 26.65
CA PRO A 423 -12.14 -5.22 26.90
C PRO A 423 -12.14 -6.30 27.98
N LEU A 424 -11.49 -7.44 27.67
CA LEU A 424 -11.30 -8.56 28.60
C LEU A 424 -9.82 -8.73 28.93
N ALA A 425 -9.52 -9.41 30.04
CA ALA A 425 -8.16 -9.80 30.36
C ALA A 425 -7.74 -10.95 29.44
N HIS A 426 -6.61 -10.80 28.74
CA HIS A 426 -6.06 -11.83 27.85
C HIS A 426 -4.68 -12.28 28.35
N SER A 427 -4.58 -13.56 28.68
CA SER A 427 -3.32 -14.23 28.98
C SER A 427 -2.50 -14.50 27.72
N PHE A 428 -1.19 -14.74 27.87
CA PHE A 428 -0.38 -15.15 26.72
C PHE A 428 -0.84 -16.46 26.09
N LYS A 429 -1.38 -17.39 26.88
CA LYS A 429 -1.92 -18.66 26.38
C LYS A 429 -3.15 -18.47 25.48
N GLU A 430 -4.03 -17.53 25.83
CA GLU A 430 -5.20 -17.19 25.01
C GLU A 430 -4.78 -16.51 23.70
N VAL A 431 -3.81 -15.58 23.76
CA VAL A 431 -3.24 -14.94 22.55
C VAL A 431 -2.58 -15.98 21.63
N ALA A 432 -1.82 -16.93 22.19
CA ALA A 432 -1.21 -18.01 21.44
C ALA A 432 -2.26 -18.90 20.76
N THR A 433 -3.31 -19.27 21.51
CA THR A 433 -4.45 -20.04 20.99
C THR A 433 -5.13 -19.29 19.84
N HIS A 434 -5.29 -17.98 19.96
CA HIS A 434 -5.86 -17.16 18.89
C HIS A 434 -4.99 -17.15 17.62
N PHE A 435 -3.66 -17.06 17.75
CA PHE A 435 -2.75 -17.17 16.61
C PHE A 435 -2.81 -18.53 15.93
N ASP A 436 -2.97 -19.60 16.70
CA ASP A 436 -3.16 -20.95 16.15
C ASP A 436 -4.50 -21.10 15.44
N GLN A 437 -5.59 -20.56 15.98
CA GLN A 437 -6.89 -20.51 15.30
C GLN A 437 -6.81 -19.73 13.98
N LEU A 438 -6.14 -18.58 13.95
CA LEU A 438 -5.91 -17.82 12.71
C LEU A 438 -5.04 -18.59 11.71
N ARG A 439 -4.11 -19.41 12.18
CA ARG A 439 -3.23 -20.25 11.35
C ARG A 439 -4.01 -21.36 10.66
N THR A 440 -4.86 -22.06 11.41
CA THR A 440 -5.61 -23.23 10.98
C THR A 440 -6.93 -22.92 10.28
N ALA A 441 -7.50 -21.73 10.49
CA ALA A 441 -8.75 -21.34 9.84
C ALA A 441 -8.64 -21.32 8.30
N ASP A 442 -9.69 -21.82 7.63
CA ASP A 442 -9.76 -21.86 6.18
C ASP A 442 -10.40 -20.60 5.59
N GLY A 443 -9.71 -19.99 4.63
CA GLY A 443 -10.20 -18.84 3.87
C GLY A 443 -10.10 -17.49 4.59
N SER A 444 -10.27 -16.41 3.83
CA SER A 444 -10.13 -15.05 4.34
C SER A 444 -11.29 -14.60 5.23
N ILE A 445 -12.49 -15.14 5.01
CA ILE A 445 -13.70 -14.75 5.76
C ILE A 445 -13.60 -15.23 7.22
N ALA A 446 -13.31 -16.51 7.44
CA ALA A 446 -13.18 -17.07 8.79
C ALA A 446 -12.07 -16.37 9.59
N LYS A 447 -10.92 -16.10 8.96
CA LYS A 447 -9.82 -15.35 9.60
C LYS A 447 -10.20 -13.91 9.97
N THR A 448 -10.97 -13.25 9.10
CA THR A 448 -11.44 -11.89 9.36
C THR A 448 -12.41 -11.87 10.55
N GLN A 449 -13.35 -12.80 10.61
CA GLN A 449 -14.31 -12.94 11.70
C GLN A 449 -13.65 -13.30 13.04
N LEU A 450 -12.71 -14.25 13.04
CA LEU A 450 -11.93 -14.58 14.24
C LEU A 450 -11.23 -13.33 14.78
N PHE A 451 -10.57 -12.58 13.90
CA PHE A 451 -9.82 -11.40 14.30
C PHE A 451 -10.72 -10.25 14.74
N SER A 452 -11.88 -10.03 14.09
CA SER A 452 -12.83 -9.00 14.52
C SER A 452 -13.43 -9.31 15.90
N CYS A 453 -13.79 -10.57 16.17
CA CYS A 453 -14.23 -10.99 17.51
C CYS A 453 -13.17 -10.72 18.59
N PHE A 454 -11.89 -11.02 18.30
CA PHE A 454 -10.80 -10.76 19.25
C PHE A 454 -10.58 -9.26 19.49
N LEU A 455 -10.60 -8.45 18.42
CA LEU A 455 -10.44 -7.00 18.52
C LEU A 455 -11.56 -6.34 19.33
N GLN A 456 -12.80 -6.85 19.26
CA GLN A 456 -13.92 -6.35 20.05
C GLN A 456 -13.72 -6.55 21.57
N GLN A 457 -12.88 -7.52 21.95
CA GLN A 457 -12.52 -7.85 23.33
C GLN A 457 -11.18 -7.24 23.77
N CYS A 458 -10.53 -6.44 22.91
CA CYS A 458 -9.27 -5.77 23.22
C CYS A 458 -9.53 -4.32 23.62
N HIS A 459 -8.74 -3.79 24.55
CA HIS A 459 -8.62 -2.35 24.69
C HIS A 459 -7.79 -1.79 23.50
N PRO A 460 -7.96 -0.52 23.07
CA PRO A 460 -7.36 -0.01 21.83
C PRO A 460 -5.84 -0.13 21.71
N ALA A 461 -5.12 -0.01 22.83
CA ALA A 461 -3.65 -0.18 22.87
C ALA A 461 -3.24 -1.65 22.60
N GLU A 462 -3.98 -2.60 23.13
CA GLU A 462 -3.79 -4.03 22.93
C GLU A 462 -4.17 -4.42 21.49
N GLY A 463 -5.22 -3.81 20.94
CA GLY A 463 -5.57 -3.93 19.51
C GLY A 463 -4.45 -3.41 18.59
N GLU A 464 -3.80 -2.30 18.94
CA GLU A 464 -2.59 -1.82 18.25
C GLU A 464 -1.49 -2.90 18.31
N THR A 465 -1.21 -3.43 19.49
CA THR A 465 -0.20 -4.46 19.74
C THR A 465 -0.45 -5.72 18.91
N MET A 466 -1.69 -6.21 18.86
CA MET A 466 -2.07 -7.35 18.02
C MET A 466 -1.83 -7.09 16.54
N VAL A 467 -2.19 -5.91 16.04
CA VAL A 467 -1.92 -5.55 14.63
C VAL A 467 -0.42 -5.44 14.36
N ARG A 468 0.39 -4.93 15.32
CA ARG A 468 1.86 -4.90 15.18
C ARG A 468 2.45 -6.30 15.07
N LEU A 469 1.99 -7.23 15.91
CA LEU A 469 2.41 -8.62 15.88
C LEU A 469 2.06 -9.27 14.52
N LEU A 470 0.78 -9.24 14.13
CA LEU A 470 0.29 -9.88 12.89
C LEU A 470 0.91 -9.31 11.62
N THR A 471 1.31 -8.03 11.61
CA THR A 471 1.97 -7.40 10.46
C THR A 471 3.49 -7.52 10.47
N GLY A 472 4.10 -8.05 11.54
CA GLY A 472 5.56 -8.10 11.73
C GLY A 472 6.19 -6.70 11.92
N GLY A 473 5.38 -5.69 12.21
CA GLY A 473 5.75 -4.28 12.27
C GLY A 473 5.93 -3.75 13.69
N LEU A 474 6.71 -4.44 14.52
CA LEU A 474 6.89 -4.09 15.94
C LEU A 474 7.49 -2.69 16.19
N ARG A 475 8.18 -2.08 15.21
CA ARG A 475 8.76 -0.72 15.24
C ARG A 475 9.62 -0.35 16.46
N ALA A 476 10.01 -1.31 17.29
CA ALA A 476 10.89 -1.11 18.46
C ALA A 476 12.36 -0.78 18.11
N GLY A 477 12.73 -0.73 16.82
CA GLY A 477 14.13 -0.56 16.39
C GLY A 477 15.05 -1.71 16.81
N ALA A 478 14.47 -2.85 17.21
CA ALA A 478 15.18 -4.03 17.67
C ALA A 478 15.44 -4.97 16.48
N LYS A 479 16.72 -5.27 16.23
CA LYS A 479 17.13 -6.39 15.36
C LYS A 479 17.12 -7.68 16.19
N GLU A 480 17.13 -8.83 15.53
CA GLU A 480 17.19 -10.17 16.15
C GLU A 480 18.21 -10.24 17.31
N GLY A 481 19.41 -9.67 17.13
CA GLY A 481 20.45 -9.63 18.16
C GLY A 481 20.15 -8.80 19.41
N LEU A 482 19.16 -7.90 19.39
CA LEU A 482 18.72 -7.16 20.58
C LEU A 482 17.96 -8.07 21.55
N TYR A 483 17.12 -8.96 21.02
CA TYR A 483 16.33 -9.90 21.82
C TYR A 483 17.21 -11.00 22.42
N GLU A 484 18.19 -11.51 21.66
CA GLU A 484 19.22 -12.43 22.16
C GLU A 484 19.98 -11.83 23.35
N GLU A 485 20.38 -10.57 23.26
CA GLU A 485 21.08 -9.87 24.35
C GLU A 485 20.17 -9.60 25.55
N ALA A 486 18.87 -9.39 25.33
CA ALA A 486 17.91 -9.26 26.42
C ALA A 486 17.73 -10.58 27.17
N VAL A 487 17.63 -11.72 26.48
CA VAL A 487 17.60 -13.06 27.10
C VAL A 487 18.91 -13.33 27.86
N ALA A 488 20.06 -13.00 27.26
CA ALA A 488 21.36 -13.14 27.92
C ALA A 488 21.44 -12.33 29.21
N LYS A 489 20.99 -11.08 29.19
CA LYS A 489 20.93 -10.21 30.37
C LYS A 489 19.92 -10.70 31.42
N ALA A 490 18.74 -11.17 30.98
CA ALA A 490 17.69 -11.66 31.87
C ALA A 490 18.16 -12.84 32.73
N PHE A 491 18.94 -13.76 32.14
CA PHE A 491 19.36 -14.99 32.81
C PHE A 491 20.86 -15.05 33.13
N ASN A 492 21.54 -13.90 33.08
CA ASN A 492 22.96 -13.73 33.42
C ASN A 492 23.90 -14.71 32.68
N LEU A 493 23.75 -14.77 31.36
CA LEU A 493 24.52 -15.64 30.46
C LEU A 493 25.24 -14.80 29.41
N SER A 494 26.22 -15.40 28.73
CA SER A 494 26.92 -14.71 27.65
C SER A 494 26.01 -14.51 26.44
N PRO A 495 25.95 -13.28 25.85
CA PRO A 495 25.26 -13.07 24.59
C PRO A 495 25.76 -13.94 23.44
N SER A 496 27.03 -14.36 23.47
CA SER A 496 27.58 -15.27 22.46
C SER A 496 26.89 -16.62 22.46
N ASP A 497 26.55 -17.12 23.66
CA ASP A 497 26.09 -18.48 23.88
C ASP A 497 24.60 -18.57 23.58
N ILE A 498 23.82 -17.55 23.99
CA ILE A 498 22.42 -17.39 23.58
C ILE A 498 22.30 -17.30 22.06
N ARG A 499 23.15 -16.47 21.44
CA ARG A 499 23.16 -16.32 19.99
C ARG A 499 23.51 -17.63 19.30
N TYR A 500 24.52 -18.35 19.79
CA TYR A 500 24.90 -19.66 19.25
C TYR A 500 23.77 -20.68 19.36
N ALA A 501 23.13 -20.77 20.53
CA ALA A 501 21.98 -21.63 20.74
C ALA A 501 20.80 -21.27 19.83
N ALA A 502 20.44 -19.98 19.72
CA ALA A 502 19.35 -19.52 18.86
C ALA A 502 19.61 -19.78 17.37
N MET A 503 20.87 -19.71 16.96
CA MET A 503 21.34 -20.08 15.64
C MET A 503 21.18 -21.58 15.32
N LEU A 504 21.32 -22.45 16.33
CA LEU A 504 21.16 -23.90 16.22
C LEU A 504 19.69 -24.35 16.26
N THR A 505 18.86 -23.72 17.07
CA THR A 505 17.44 -24.11 17.22
C THR A 505 16.53 -23.44 16.20
N GLY A 506 16.89 -22.24 15.73
CA GLY A 506 16.00 -21.36 14.98
C GLY A 506 14.82 -20.83 15.81
N ASP A 507 14.85 -21.04 17.13
CA ASP A 507 13.75 -20.75 18.05
C ASP A 507 14.30 -20.14 19.36
N LEU A 508 14.15 -18.83 19.49
CA LEU A 508 14.59 -18.09 20.68
C LEU A 508 13.79 -18.46 21.93
N GLY A 509 12.56 -19.00 21.79
CA GLY A 509 11.76 -19.46 22.91
C GLY A 509 12.31 -20.71 23.57
N GLU A 510 12.75 -21.68 22.76
CA GLU A 510 13.46 -22.85 23.27
C GLU A 510 14.76 -22.44 23.99
N VAL A 511 15.48 -21.46 23.42
CA VAL A 511 16.75 -20.96 23.99
C VAL A 511 16.52 -20.18 25.28
N ALA A 512 15.47 -19.39 25.38
CA ALA A 512 15.15 -18.64 26.58
C ALA A 512 14.80 -19.55 27.76
N ILE A 513 14.11 -20.67 27.51
CA ILE A 513 13.85 -21.70 28.52
C ILE A 513 15.14 -22.38 28.96
N ALA A 514 15.97 -22.80 28.00
CA ALA A 514 17.26 -23.40 28.32
C ALA A 514 18.17 -22.42 29.09
N ALA A 515 18.12 -21.12 28.77
CA ALA A 515 18.84 -20.08 29.46
C ALA A 515 18.35 -19.93 30.92
N LYS A 516 17.03 -19.83 31.12
CA LYS A 516 16.42 -19.74 32.45
C LYS A 516 16.74 -20.96 33.32
N ASN A 517 16.70 -22.15 32.73
CA ASN A 517 16.95 -23.42 33.41
C ASN A 517 18.43 -23.84 33.44
N LYS A 518 19.33 -23.00 32.89
CA LYS A 518 20.79 -23.26 32.80
C LYS A 518 21.17 -24.57 32.11
N THR A 519 20.45 -24.93 31.04
CA THR A 519 20.65 -26.15 30.23
C THR A 519 21.03 -25.84 28.77
N LEU A 520 21.63 -24.68 28.49
CA LEU A 520 22.06 -24.28 27.15
C LEU A 520 23.03 -25.26 26.49
N ASP A 521 23.87 -25.93 27.28
CA ASP A 521 24.82 -26.95 26.85
C ASP A 521 24.15 -28.19 26.25
N GLN A 522 22.86 -28.41 26.55
CA GLN A 522 22.05 -29.49 26.01
C GLN A 522 21.46 -29.17 24.63
N ILE A 523 21.55 -27.90 24.18
CA ILE A 523 21.09 -27.52 22.85
C ILE A 523 22.07 -28.05 21.81
N GLN A 524 21.55 -28.90 20.93
CA GLN A 524 22.28 -29.51 19.83
C GLN A 524 21.57 -29.26 18.51
N LEU A 525 22.33 -29.37 17.41
CA LEU A 525 21.78 -29.38 16.06
C LEU A 525 20.77 -30.53 15.90
N ARG A 526 19.55 -30.23 15.47
CA ARG A 526 18.50 -31.23 15.22
C ARG A 526 18.12 -31.24 13.74
N PRO A 527 18.47 -32.28 12.97
CA PRO A 527 17.96 -32.45 11.61
C PRO A 527 16.43 -32.33 11.57
N GLY A 528 15.89 -31.71 10.51
CA GLY A 528 14.48 -31.33 10.39
C GLY A 528 14.11 -29.95 10.95
N LYS A 529 14.92 -29.34 11.83
CA LYS A 529 14.78 -27.92 12.22
C LYS A 529 15.77 -27.04 11.45
N PRO A 530 15.32 -25.97 10.77
CA PRO A 530 16.21 -25.12 9.98
C PRO A 530 17.14 -24.29 10.87
N ILE A 531 18.37 -24.07 10.41
CA ILE A 531 19.36 -23.24 11.11
C ILE A 531 19.68 -21.97 10.34
N LYS A 532 20.09 -20.90 11.00
CA LYS A 532 20.42 -19.65 10.28
C LYS A 532 21.63 -19.86 9.37
N PRO A 533 21.57 -19.57 8.06
CA PRO A 533 22.70 -19.82 7.18
C PRO A 533 23.90 -18.90 7.48
N MET A 534 25.12 -19.43 7.38
CA MET A 534 26.36 -18.66 7.48
C MET A 534 26.49 -17.69 6.30
N LEU A 535 26.92 -16.45 6.55
CA LEU A 535 26.97 -15.39 5.53
C LEU A 535 28.41 -15.03 5.14
N ALA A 536 28.62 -14.75 3.85
CA ALA A 536 29.89 -14.26 3.33
C ALA A 536 29.99 -12.72 3.39
N SER A 537 31.15 -12.23 3.78
CA SER A 537 31.52 -10.81 3.76
C SER A 537 31.91 -10.38 2.34
N PRO A 538 31.55 -9.16 1.90
CA PRO A 538 32.01 -8.66 0.59
C PRO A 538 33.53 -8.45 0.56
N SER A 539 34.11 -8.62 -0.62
CA SER A 539 35.44 -8.13 -1.03
C SER A 539 35.29 -7.36 -2.34
N GLU A 540 36.09 -6.31 -2.54
CA GLU A 540 35.93 -5.42 -3.69
C GLU A 540 36.66 -5.96 -4.92
N ASN A 541 37.83 -6.57 -4.72
CA ASN A 541 38.70 -7.06 -5.79
C ASN A 541 39.47 -8.33 -5.38
N THR A 542 40.27 -8.84 -6.31
CA THR A 542 41.10 -10.04 -6.11
C THR A 542 42.23 -9.80 -5.10
N GLU A 543 42.78 -8.59 -5.04
CA GLU A 543 43.82 -8.20 -4.10
C GLU A 543 43.33 -8.30 -2.66
N ASP A 544 42.09 -7.89 -2.39
CA ASP A 544 41.46 -7.99 -1.06
C ASP A 544 41.32 -9.43 -0.60
N ILE A 545 41.04 -10.36 -1.52
CA ILE A 545 40.95 -11.79 -1.20
C ILE A 545 42.33 -12.34 -0.84
N ILE A 546 43.37 -11.99 -1.60
CA ILE A 546 44.74 -12.42 -1.33
C ILE A 546 45.21 -11.85 0.03
N LYS A 547 45.00 -10.56 0.26
CA LYS A 547 45.32 -9.89 1.54
C LYS A 547 44.53 -10.44 2.72
N TRP A 548 43.29 -10.88 2.49
CA TRP A 548 42.47 -11.48 3.54
C TRP A 548 42.92 -12.90 3.87
N HIS A 549 43.34 -13.66 2.86
CA HIS A 549 43.79 -15.04 3.04
C HIS A 549 45.13 -15.10 3.76
N ASP A 550 46.07 -14.20 3.41
CA ASP A 550 47.37 -13.94 4.05
C ASP A 550 48.08 -15.19 4.61
N SER A 551 48.07 -16.28 3.84
CA SER A 551 48.70 -17.54 4.21
C SER A 551 49.19 -18.24 2.95
N LYS A 552 50.37 -18.86 3.05
CA LYS A 552 50.95 -19.68 1.97
C LYS A 552 50.74 -21.17 2.21
N ASP A 553 50.50 -21.55 3.45
CA ASP A 553 50.42 -22.96 3.89
C ASP A 553 48.99 -23.49 3.89
N ILE A 554 48.00 -22.60 3.83
CA ILE A 554 46.58 -22.95 3.78
C ILE A 554 46.10 -22.71 2.35
N PRO A 555 45.45 -23.69 1.68
CA PRO A 555 44.91 -23.46 0.35
C PRO A 555 43.71 -22.50 0.39
N LEU A 556 43.65 -21.56 -0.54
CA LEU A 556 42.49 -20.73 -0.83
C LEU A 556 41.45 -21.55 -1.58
N TRP A 557 40.30 -21.77 -0.96
CA TRP A 557 39.18 -22.49 -1.56
C TRP A 557 38.25 -21.52 -2.27
N LEU A 558 37.96 -21.79 -3.54
CA LEU A 558 37.09 -20.97 -4.39
C LEU A 558 35.95 -21.82 -4.94
N GLU A 559 34.74 -21.31 -4.80
CA GLU A 559 33.52 -21.92 -5.35
C GLU A 559 32.78 -20.92 -6.25
N PRO A 560 32.13 -21.37 -7.33
CA PRO A 560 31.29 -20.49 -8.14
C PRO A 560 30.12 -19.96 -7.32
N LYS A 561 29.89 -18.65 -7.40
CA LYS A 561 28.73 -18.02 -6.77
C LYS A 561 27.52 -18.13 -7.69
N TYR A 562 26.70 -19.17 -7.52
CA TYR A 562 25.48 -19.35 -8.29
C TYR A 562 24.42 -18.26 -8.05
N ASP A 563 23.60 -17.99 -9.08
CA ASP A 563 22.42 -17.11 -9.06
C ASP A 563 21.15 -17.96 -8.92
N GLY A 564 20.81 -18.34 -7.68
CA GLY A 564 19.71 -19.26 -7.38
C GLY A 564 18.95 -18.89 -6.10
N ILE A 565 18.34 -19.91 -5.48
CA ILE A 565 17.71 -19.80 -4.16
C ILE A 565 18.50 -20.64 -3.17
N ARG A 566 19.28 -19.98 -2.30
CA ARG A 566 19.91 -20.65 -1.18
C ARG A 566 18.88 -21.39 -0.32
N SER A 567 19.10 -22.68 -0.14
CA SER A 567 18.19 -23.59 0.54
C SER A 567 18.95 -24.60 1.40
N GLN A 568 18.37 -24.94 2.55
CA GLN A 568 18.84 -26.04 3.40
C GLN A 568 17.96 -27.26 3.18
N LEU A 569 18.60 -28.37 2.80
CA LEU A 569 17.95 -29.68 2.68
C LEU A 569 18.21 -30.47 3.96
N HIS A 570 17.15 -30.81 4.67
CA HIS A 570 17.20 -31.63 5.88
C HIS A 570 16.59 -32.99 5.54
N VAL A 571 17.39 -34.04 5.59
CA VAL A 571 16.95 -35.43 5.43
C VAL A 571 16.99 -36.09 6.79
N THR A 572 15.86 -36.65 7.21
CA THR A 572 15.68 -37.32 8.51
C THR A 572 15.04 -38.69 8.27
N PRO A 573 15.07 -39.60 9.26
CA PRO A 573 14.34 -40.87 9.17
C PRO A 573 12.83 -40.71 8.90
N ASN A 574 12.24 -39.56 9.27
CA ASN A 574 10.81 -39.29 9.12
C ASN A 574 10.45 -38.59 7.80
N GLY A 575 11.45 -38.23 6.98
CA GLY A 575 11.24 -37.53 5.72
C GLY A 575 12.27 -36.42 5.46
N ALA A 576 12.06 -35.70 4.36
CA ALA A 576 12.90 -34.60 3.91
C ALA A 576 12.14 -33.27 3.95
N HIS A 577 12.85 -32.21 4.33
CA HIS A 577 12.35 -30.83 4.39
C HIS A 577 13.34 -29.90 3.70
N LEU A 578 12.82 -28.87 3.04
CA LEU A 578 13.60 -27.88 2.32
C LEU A 578 13.24 -26.49 2.85
N PHE A 579 14.24 -25.75 3.30
CA PHE A 579 14.04 -24.42 3.87
C PHE A 579 14.79 -23.37 3.06
N SER A 580 14.14 -22.24 2.79
CA SER A 580 14.79 -21.08 2.17
C SER A 580 15.80 -20.41 3.12
N ARG A 581 16.57 -19.47 2.58
CA ARG A 581 17.46 -18.59 3.36
C ARG A 581 16.82 -17.97 4.61
N ASP A 582 15.55 -17.59 4.54
CA ASP A 582 14.82 -16.96 5.64
C ASP A 582 14.07 -17.99 6.51
N LEU A 583 14.48 -19.27 6.43
CA LEU A 583 13.97 -20.42 7.19
C LEU A 583 12.50 -20.81 6.90
N ARG A 584 11.88 -20.20 5.88
CA ARG A 584 10.56 -20.63 5.39
C ARG A 584 10.66 -22.00 4.69
N SER A 585 9.75 -22.91 5.02
CA SER A 585 9.58 -24.18 4.30
C SER A 585 9.19 -23.96 2.83
N LEU A 586 9.87 -24.70 1.97
CA LEU A 586 9.69 -24.77 0.51
C LEU A 586 9.13 -26.13 0.08
N ASP A 587 8.62 -26.93 1.03
CA ASP A 587 8.25 -28.33 0.83
C ASP A 587 7.15 -28.50 -0.23
N ASN A 588 6.25 -27.52 -0.33
CA ASN A 588 5.14 -27.55 -1.28
C ASN A 588 5.53 -27.08 -2.69
N GLU A 589 6.61 -26.30 -2.81
CA GLU A 589 7.07 -25.68 -4.04
C GLU A 589 7.99 -26.60 -4.87
N PHE A 590 8.74 -27.50 -4.19
CA PHE A 590 9.69 -28.43 -4.82
C PHE A 590 9.51 -29.89 -4.35
N PRO A 591 8.32 -30.48 -4.55
CA PRO A 591 8.04 -31.84 -4.10
C PRO A 591 8.97 -32.89 -4.75
N GLU A 592 9.43 -32.67 -5.98
CA GLU A 592 10.34 -33.57 -6.69
C GLU A 592 11.74 -33.64 -6.05
N ILE A 593 12.21 -32.53 -5.47
CA ILE A 593 13.47 -32.50 -4.73
C ILE A 593 13.30 -33.28 -3.42
N LEU A 594 12.18 -33.09 -2.72
CA LEU A 594 11.92 -33.82 -1.47
C LEU A 594 11.73 -35.32 -1.68
N GLU A 595 11.09 -35.72 -2.78
CA GLU A 595 10.92 -37.12 -3.14
C GLU A 595 12.27 -37.79 -3.41
N ALA A 596 13.12 -37.16 -4.24
CA ALA A 596 14.46 -37.65 -4.51
C ALA A 596 15.35 -37.68 -3.25
N ALA A 597 15.19 -36.70 -2.35
CA ALA A 597 15.98 -36.61 -1.11
C ALA A 597 15.75 -37.78 -0.15
N ARG A 598 14.64 -38.54 -0.29
CA ARG A 598 14.35 -39.71 0.56
C ARG A 598 15.36 -40.85 0.38
N ALA A 599 16.06 -40.89 -0.76
CA ALA A 599 17.10 -41.88 -1.02
C ALA A 599 18.45 -41.51 -0.36
N LEU A 600 18.61 -40.27 0.11
CA LEU A 600 19.81 -39.83 0.80
C LEU A 600 19.81 -40.31 2.26
N PRO A 601 20.99 -40.57 2.86
CA PRO A 601 21.08 -40.81 4.29
C PRO A 601 20.71 -39.55 5.08
N SER A 602 20.48 -39.72 6.39
CA SER A 602 20.19 -38.61 7.30
C SER A 602 21.30 -37.56 7.24
N CYS A 603 20.96 -36.37 6.75
CA CYS A 603 21.93 -35.32 6.45
C CYS A 603 21.30 -33.92 6.54
N LEU A 604 22.15 -32.91 6.73
CA LEU A 604 21.77 -31.50 6.61
C LEU A 604 22.73 -30.83 5.64
N LEU A 605 22.23 -30.44 4.47
CA LEU A 605 23.01 -29.82 3.40
C LEU A 605 22.62 -28.35 3.24
N ASP A 606 23.61 -27.48 3.09
CA ASP A 606 23.43 -26.09 2.68
C ASP A 606 23.82 -25.98 1.20
N GLY A 607 22.92 -25.42 0.40
CA GLY A 607 23.04 -25.46 -1.05
C GLY A 607 22.27 -24.36 -1.75
N GLU A 608 22.36 -24.37 -3.08
CA GLU A 608 21.66 -23.44 -3.95
C GLU A 608 20.73 -24.22 -4.88
N LEU A 609 19.43 -23.90 -4.86
CA LEU A 609 18.51 -24.36 -5.89
C LEU A 609 18.71 -23.52 -7.15
N ILE A 610 18.87 -24.19 -8.29
CA ILE A 610 19.00 -23.54 -9.60
C ILE A 610 18.00 -24.14 -10.58
N ALA A 611 17.53 -23.32 -11.52
CA ALA A 611 16.79 -23.83 -12.67
C ALA A 611 17.78 -24.44 -13.67
N TYR A 612 17.47 -25.63 -14.19
CA TYR A 612 18.37 -26.42 -15.02
C TYR A 612 17.58 -27.17 -16.10
N ALA A 613 17.96 -27.04 -17.36
CA ALA A 613 17.33 -27.76 -18.47
C ALA A 613 18.37 -28.05 -19.57
N GLU A 614 18.26 -29.20 -20.23
CA GLU A 614 19.07 -29.55 -21.42
C GLU A 614 20.59 -29.37 -21.22
N GLY A 615 21.11 -29.75 -20.06
CA GLY A 615 22.54 -29.64 -19.76
C GLY A 615 23.01 -28.23 -19.39
N LYS A 616 22.12 -27.23 -19.38
CA LYS A 616 22.43 -25.82 -19.14
C LYS A 616 21.65 -25.24 -17.96
N ARG A 617 22.29 -24.28 -17.30
CA ARG A 617 21.68 -23.49 -16.24
C ARG A 617 20.76 -22.44 -16.84
N LEU A 618 19.57 -22.30 -16.26
CA LEU A 618 18.61 -21.26 -16.61
C LEU A 618 18.72 -20.11 -15.61
N THR A 619 17.99 -19.03 -15.87
CA THR A 619 18.11 -17.81 -15.06
C THR A 619 17.31 -17.89 -13.76
N PHE A 620 17.69 -17.11 -12.76
CA PHE A 620 16.90 -16.94 -11.53
C PHE A 620 15.44 -16.55 -11.79
N PHE A 621 15.15 -15.81 -12.87
CA PHE A 621 13.78 -15.43 -13.24
C PHE A 621 12.92 -16.67 -13.57
N ASP A 622 13.52 -17.69 -14.19
CA ASP A 622 12.84 -18.94 -14.49
C ASP A 622 12.54 -19.71 -13.20
N LEU A 623 13.48 -19.74 -12.28
CA LEU A 623 13.29 -20.32 -10.95
C LEU A 623 12.20 -19.57 -10.14
N GLN A 624 12.16 -18.24 -10.23
CA GLN A 624 11.19 -17.40 -9.53
C GLN A 624 9.74 -17.68 -9.95
N LYS A 625 9.49 -18.13 -11.18
CA LYS A 625 8.14 -18.51 -11.66
C LYS A 625 7.51 -19.66 -10.86
N ARG A 626 8.33 -20.46 -10.16
CA ARG A 626 7.87 -21.57 -9.30
C ARG A 626 7.50 -21.13 -7.89
N LEU A 627 8.09 -20.03 -7.39
CA LEU A 627 7.81 -19.54 -6.04
C LEU A 627 6.36 -19.05 -5.92
N GLY A 628 5.61 -19.59 -4.95
CA GLY A 628 4.24 -19.17 -4.64
C GLY A 628 3.11 -19.99 -5.29
N ARG A 629 3.42 -21.02 -6.09
CA ARG A 629 2.41 -21.97 -6.61
C ARG A 629 2.18 -23.08 -5.58
N LYS A 630 1.01 -23.09 -4.92
CA LYS A 630 0.59 -24.19 -4.03
C LYS A 630 -0.11 -25.28 -4.84
N LYS A 631 0.08 -26.54 -4.44
CA LYS A 631 -0.45 -27.78 -5.05
C LYS A 631 -1.98 -27.89 -5.19
N ILE A 632 -2.74 -26.85 -4.84
CA ILE A 632 -4.21 -26.84 -4.76
C ILE A 632 -4.79 -25.97 -5.87
N GLN A 633 -4.66 -26.44 -7.10
CA GLN A 633 -5.61 -26.21 -8.19
C GLN A 633 -5.31 -27.31 -9.20
N GLY A 634 -6.32 -28.09 -9.59
CA GLY A 634 -6.23 -29.30 -10.38
C GLY A 634 -5.77 -29.05 -11.82
N ASP A 635 -4.54 -28.57 -11.97
CA ASP A 635 -3.86 -28.49 -13.24
C ASP A 635 -3.17 -29.85 -13.46
N LEU A 636 -3.81 -30.71 -14.24
CA LEU A 636 -3.21 -31.93 -14.81
C LEU A 636 -1.95 -31.63 -15.66
N PHE A 637 -1.55 -30.35 -15.79
CA PHE A 637 -0.40 -29.84 -16.53
C PHE A 637 0.82 -29.47 -15.66
N LEU A 638 1.02 -30.10 -14.50
CA LEU A 638 2.34 -30.06 -13.82
C LEU A 638 3.50 -30.62 -14.68
N GLY A 639 3.20 -31.25 -15.81
CA GLY A 639 4.16 -31.80 -16.79
C GLY A 639 5.04 -30.80 -17.56
N ALA A 640 4.98 -29.50 -17.27
CA ALA A 640 5.90 -28.49 -17.82
C ALA A 640 6.59 -27.64 -16.72
N ALA A 641 6.80 -28.20 -15.52
CA ALA A 641 7.56 -27.54 -14.47
C ALA A 641 9.03 -27.33 -14.91
N ILE A 642 9.55 -26.12 -14.72
CA ILE A 642 10.96 -25.79 -14.96
C ILE A 642 11.80 -26.74 -14.09
N PRO A 643 12.64 -27.63 -14.68
CA PRO A 643 13.42 -28.57 -13.90
C PRO A 643 14.44 -27.81 -13.06
N VAL A 644 14.72 -28.35 -11.87
CA VAL A 644 15.60 -27.72 -10.89
C VAL A 644 16.64 -28.71 -10.41
N ARG A 645 17.78 -28.19 -9.97
CA ARG A 645 18.84 -28.94 -9.29
C ARG A 645 19.19 -28.28 -7.97
N PHE A 646 19.55 -29.10 -6.99
CA PHE A 646 20.07 -28.63 -5.71
C PHE A 646 21.59 -28.79 -5.70
N ILE A 647 22.31 -27.66 -5.71
CA ILE A 647 23.77 -27.65 -5.69
C ILE A 647 24.24 -27.50 -4.24
N ALA A 648 24.66 -28.58 -3.61
CA ALA A 648 25.14 -28.60 -2.25
C ALA A 648 26.56 -28.03 -2.17
N PHE A 649 26.79 -27.07 -1.26
CA PHE A 649 28.11 -26.46 -1.04
C PHE A 649 28.65 -26.62 0.38
N ASP A 650 27.84 -27.10 1.33
CA ASP A 650 28.28 -27.44 2.68
C ASP A 650 27.43 -28.60 3.26
N CYS A 651 27.99 -29.33 4.23
CA CYS A 651 27.32 -30.40 4.95
C CYS A 651 27.48 -30.18 6.46
N LEU A 652 26.38 -29.89 7.14
CA LEU A 652 26.37 -29.49 8.55
C LEU A 652 26.04 -30.65 9.47
N TYR A 653 25.48 -31.73 8.91
CA TYR A 653 25.20 -32.97 9.61
C TYR A 653 25.33 -34.15 8.65
N ALA A 654 26.08 -35.16 9.07
CA ALA A 654 26.11 -36.49 8.45
C ALA A 654 26.48 -37.49 9.54
N GLN A 655 25.50 -38.28 10.01
CA GLN A 655 25.57 -39.16 11.19
C GLN A 655 25.81 -38.44 12.54
N LYS A 656 26.66 -37.40 12.55
CA LYS A 656 26.95 -36.50 13.67
C LYS A 656 26.86 -35.04 13.21
N SER A 657 26.75 -34.13 14.17
CA SER A 657 26.91 -32.69 13.90
C SER A 657 28.33 -32.42 13.40
N LEU A 658 28.43 -31.63 12.33
CA LEU A 658 29.70 -31.18 11.74
C LEU A 658 29.83 -29.66 11.81
N ILE A 659 28.95 -28.97 12.54
CA ILE A 659 28.90 -27.50 12.54
C ILE A 659 30.18 -26.87 13.09
N ASP A 660 30.74 -27.48 14.13
CA ASP A 660 31.98 -27.08 14.79
C ASP A 660 33.23 -27.64 14.08
N SER A 661 33.06 -28.61 13.18
CA SER A 661 34.15 -29.17 12.39
C SER A 661 34.68 -28.18 11.34
N PRO A 662 35.98 -28.21 11.02
CA PRO A 662 36.57 -27.47 9.91
C PRO A 662 35.86 -27.74 8.57
N LEU A 663 35.81 -26.73 7.69
CA LEU A 663 35.18 -26.84 6.37
C LEU A 663 35.74 -28.01 5.54
N GLU A 664 37.01 -28.35 5.71
CA GLU A 664 37.59 -29.52 5.04
C GLU A 664 36.94 -30.86 5.44
N GLU A 665 36.59 -31.03 6.71
CA GLU A 665 35.89 -32.23 7.19
C GLU A 665 34.45 -32.24 6.67
N ARG A 666 33.77 -31.09 6.73
CA ARG A 666 32.41 -30.93 6.19
C ARG A 666 32.36 -31.22 4.70
N ARG A 667 33.39 -30.79 3.97
CA ARG A 667 33.52 -31.05 2.54
C ARG A 667 33.74 -32.54 2.23
N LYS A 668 34.61 -33.22 2.99
CA LYS A 668 34.79 -34.68 2.87
C LYS A 668 33.47 -35.43 3.14
N ALA A 669 32.71 -35.01 4.16
CA ALA A 669 31.40 -35.58 4.45
C ALA A 669 30.42 -35.36 3.29
N LEU A 670 30.38 -34.15 2.71
CA LEU A 670 29.55 -33.85 1.54
C LEU A 670 29.92 -34.72 0.32
N GLU A 671 31.22 -34.85 0.02
CA GLU A 671 31.69 -35.64 -1.11
C GLU A 671 31.40 -37.14 -0.92
N SER A 672 31.43 -37.64 0.32
CA SER A 672 31.10 -39.03 0.66
C SER A 672 29.63 -39.41 0.46
N LEU A 673 28.74 -38.42 0.28
CA LEU A 673 27.32 -38.67 0.00
C LEU A 673 27.06 -39.07 -1.45
N GLU A 674 28.05 -38.94 -2.34
CA GLU A 674 27.97 -39.33 -3.76
C GLU A 674 26.67 -38.84 -4.44
N LEU A 675 26.37 -37.55 -4.26
CA LEU A 675 25.12 -36.95 -4.72
C LEU A 675 24.90 -37.16 -6.23
N LEU A 676 23.75 -37.76 -6.56
CA LEU A 676 23.27 -37.97 -7.93
C LEU A 676 22.14 -37.00 -8.26
N ASP A 677 21.87 -36.80 -9.56
CA ASP A 677 20.77 -35.98 -10.05
C ASP A 677 19.45 -36.30 -9.33
N PRO A 678 18.71 -35.29 -8.83
CA PRO A 678 18.84 -33.85 -9.07
C PRO A 678 19.80 -33.09 -8.12
N PHE A 679 20.59 -33.79 -7.31
CA PHE A 679 21.57 -33.21 -6.39
C PHE A 679 22.96 -33.18 -7.01
N THR A 680 23.74 -32.14 -6.73
CA THR A 680 25.12 -32.06 -7.22
C THR A 680 25.99 -31.36 -6.18
N THR A 681 27.19 -31.86 -5.96
CA THR A 681 28.19 -31.18 -5.13
C THR A 681 28.82 -30.02 -5.89
N ILE A 682 28.93 -28.85 -5.25
CA ILE A 682 29.52 -27.66 -5.86
C ILE A 682 30.98 -27.94 -6.31
N PRO A 683 31.40 -27.47 -7.50
CA PRO A 683 32.81 -27.51 -7.89
C PRO A 683 33.68 -26.69 -6.92
N LEU A 684 34.85 -27.24 -6.59
CA LEU A 684 35.82 -26.61 -5.70
C LEU A 684 37.15 -26.42 -6.43
N ILE A 685 37.63 -25.17 -6.47
CA ILE A 685 38.95 -24.81 -6.99
C ILE A 685 39.85 -24.55 -5.78
N ARG A 686 41.03 -25.19 -5.77
CA ARG A 686 42.06 -24.98 -4.74
C ARG A 686 43.20 -24.16 -5.34
N SER A 687 43.46 -23.00 -4.77
CA SER A 687 44.54 -22.10 -5.17
C SER A 687 45.52 -21.92 -4.00
N ASN A 688 46.79 -21.67 -4.29
CA ASN A 688 47.79 -21.38 -3.26
C ASN A 688 47.68 -19.96 -2.68
N GLY A 689 46.62 -19.21 -3.05
CA GLY A 689 46.25 -17.95 -2.40
C GLY A 689 47.22 -16.78 -2.59
N THR A 690 48.26 -16.94 -3.43
CA THR A 690 49.35 -15.98 -3.64
C THR A 690 49.41 -15.42 -5.06
N ASP A 691 48.82 -16.11 -6.04
CA ASP A 691 48.80 -15.69 -7.45
C ASP A 691 47.50 -14.94 -7.78
N ILE A 692 47.59 -13.62 -7.81
CA ILE A 692 46.48 -12.72 -8.20
C ILE A 692 45.99 -13.06 -9.61
N LYS A 693 46.90 -13.33 -10.56
CA LYS A 693 46.54 -13.60 -11.96
C LYS A 693 45.80 -14.92 -12.09
N ALA A 694 46.13 -15.94 -11.29
CA ALA A 694 45.35 -17.17 -11.23
C ALA A 694 43.94 -16.91 -10.70
N LEU A 695 43.81 -16.15 -9.61
CA LEU A 695 42.49 -15.80 -9.05
C LEU A 695 41.65 -14.97 -10.04
N GLU A 696 42.24 -14.00 -10.74
CA GLU A 696 41.58 -13.22 -11.79
C GLU A 696 41.09 -14.11 -12.96
N ARG A 697 41.86 -15.12 -13.35
CA ARG A 697 41.46 -16.08 -14.41
C ARG A 697 40.25 -16.90 -13.97
N GLU A 698 40.28 -17.44 -12.76
CA GLU A 698 39.14 -18.20 -12.21
C GLU A 698 37.91 -17.31 -12.03
N PHE A 699 38.09 -16.07 -11.62
CA PHE A 699 37.03 -15.09 -11.50
C PHE A 699 36.40 -14.75 -12.88
N LYS A 700 37.22 -14.48 -13.90
CA LYS A 700 36.76 -14.26 -15.27
C LYS A 700 36.01 -15.48 -15.83
N LYS A 701 36.51 -16.68 -15.57
CA LYS A 701 35.86 -17.94 -15.94
C LYS A 701 34.50 -18.10 -15.26
N ALA A 702 34.42 -17.84 -13.95
CA ALA A 702 33.15 -17.91 -13.23
C ALA A 702 32.12 -16.94 -13.83
N MET A 703 32.54 -15.72 -14.20
CA MET A 703 31.69 -14.74 -14.87
C MET A 703 31.26 -15.16 -16.28
N SER A 704 32.15 -15.77 -17.09
CA SER A 704 31.79 -16.29 -18.41
C SER A 704 30.84 -17.48 -18.35
N ASP A 705 30.88 -18.23 -17.26
CA ASP A 705 29.96 -19.32 -16.94
C ASP A 705 28.64 -18.80 -16.33
N ASP A 706 28.28 -17.53 -16.51
CA ASP A 706 27.05 -16.90 -16.01
C ASP A 706 26.85 -16.95 -14.48
N ASN A 707 27.90 -17.17 -13.69
CA ASN A 707 27.84 -17.04 -12.23
C ASN A 707 27.85 -15.57 -11.79
N GLU A 708 27.44 -15.28 -10.55
CA GLU A 708 27.56 -13.93 -9.98
C GLU A 708 29.00 -13.54 -9.58
N GLY A 709 29.93 -14.50 -9.61
CA GLY A 709 31.31 -14.35 -9.18
C GLY A 709 31.82 -15.59 -8.44
N LEU A 710 32.65 -15.38 -7.42
CA LEU A 710 33.24 -16.45 -6.61
C LEU A 710 32.92 -16.25 -5.11
N ILE A 711 32.87 -17.37 -4.38
CA ILE A 711 32.96 -17.39 -2.92
C ILE A 711 34.32 -17.97 -2.55
N ALA A 712 35.14 -17.17 -1.88
CA ALA A 712 36.38 -17.61 -1.26
C ALA A 712 36.11 -18.06 0.18
N LYS A 713 36.64 -19.21 0.58
CA LYS A 713 36.42 -19.81 1.90
C LYS A 713 37.75 -20.19 2.56
N ASN A 714 37.82 -20.01 3.88
CA ASN A 714 38.88 -20.58 4.71
C ASN A 714 38.53 -22.04 5.03
N CYS A 715 39.35 -22.99 4.56
CA CYS A 715 39.12 -24.43 4.74
C CYS A 715 39.21 -24.90 6.20
N LEU A 716 39.85 -24.13 7.08
CA LEU A 716 39.97 -24.43 8.50
C LEU A 716 38.82 -23.84 9.34
N SER A 717 37.89 -23.10 8.71
CA SER A 717 36.81 -22.45 9.44
C SER A 717 35.67 -23.42 9.81
N SER A 718 35.19 -23.31 11.04
CA SER A 718 33.90 -23.89 11.44
C SER A 718 32.74 -23.16 10.77
N TYR A 719 31.57 -23.79 10.73
CA TYR A 719 30.36 -23.14 10.25
C TYR A 719 29.83 -22.20 11.32
N GLN A 720 29.53 -20.95 10.95
CA GLN A 720 29.06 -19.92 11.88
C GLN A 720 27.64 -19.52 11.48
N PRO A 721 26.61 -20.22 11.99
CA PRO A 721 25.25 -19.99 11.53
C PRO A 721 24.83 -18.55 11.82
N GLY A 722 24.08 -17.92 10.91
CA GLY A 722 23.58 -16.54 11.03
C GLY A 722 24.62 -15.42 11.12
N ARG A 723 25.92 -15.71 11.26
CA ARG A 723 26.98 -14.71 11.34
C ARG A 723 27.52 -14.37 9.95
N ARG A 724 27.81 -13.08 9.77
CA ARG A 724 28.66 -12.60 8.68
C ARG A 724 30.08 -12.46 9.20
N GLY A 725 30.81 -13.57 9.20
CA GLY A 725 32.20 -13.63 9.62
C GLY A 725 33.17 -13.19 8.53
N GLN A 726 34.46 -13.23 8.86
CA GLN A 726 35.54 -13.07 7.86
C GLN A 726 35.88 -14.39 7.17
N SER A 727 35.40 -15.55 7.64
CA SER A 727 35.80 -16.86 7.10
C SER A 727 35.41 -17.10 5.64
N TRP A 728 34.30 -16.49 5.18
CA TRP A 728 33.85 -16.55 3.79
C TRP A 728 33.81 -15.15 3.20
N LYS A 729 34.43 -14.98 2.03
CA LYS A 729 34.41 -13.75 1.25
C LYS A 729 33.69 -13.98 -0.06
N LYS A 730 32.85 -13.04 -0.48
CA LYS A 730 32.24 -13.03 -1.81
C LYS A 730 32.95 -12.00 -2.68
N LEU A 731 33.53 -12.48 -3.77
CA LEU A 731 34.09 -11.66 -4.82
C LEU A 731 33.06 -11.60 -5.94
N LYS A 732 32.50 -10.41 -6.15
CA LYS A 732 31.55 -10.14 -7.25
C LYS A 732 32.25 -9.32 -8.32
N GLY A 733 31.69 -9.31 -9.53
CA GLY A 733 32.03 -8.28 -10.52
C GLY A 733 32.06 -6.91 -9.88
N VAL A 734 33.02 -6.06 -10.25
CA VAL A 734 32.85 -4.62 -10.02
C VAL A 734 31.48 -4.29 -10.55
N MET A 735 30.59 -3.84 -9.66
CA MET A 735 29.24 -3.49 -10.08
C MET A 735 29.41 -2.40 -11.13
N PRO A 736 29.05 -2.63 -12.40
CA PRO A 736 29.05 -1.57 -13.37
C PRO A 736 28.25 -0.40 -12.79
N THR A 737 28.80 0.79 -12.97
CA THR A 737 28.12 2.02 -12.60
C THR A 737 27.67 2.72 -13.85
N LEU A 738 26.53 3.40 -13.73
CA LEU A 738 26.08 4.37 -14.69
C LEU A 738 25.83 5.68 -13.95
N ASP A 739 26.38 6.77 -14.46
CA ASP A 739 26.04 8.11 -13.99
C ASP A 739 24.68 8.48 -14.60
N CYS A 740 23.66 8.51 -13.74
CA CYS A 740 22.26 8.71 -14.12
C CYS A 740 21.72 9.98 -13.49
N VAL A 741 20.84 10.68 -14.19
CA VAL A 741 20.16 11.85 -13.63
C VAL A 741 18.86 11.45 -12.92
N VAL A 742 18.55 12.09 -11.80
CA VAL A 742 17.26 11.91 -11.11
C VAL A 742 16.16 12.66 -11.85
N ILE A 743 15.08 11.96 -12.17
CA ILE A 743 13.91 12.53 -12.87
C ILE A 743 12.64 12.52 -12.02
N ALA A 744 12.61 11.70 -10.95
CA ALA A 744 11.54 11.73 -9.96
C ALA A 744 12.05 11.27 -8.59
N ALA A 745 11.48 11.81 -7.53
CA ALA A 745 11.74 11.42 -6.14
C ALA A 745 10.43 10.99 -5.47
N GLN A 746 10.50 9.97 -4.61
CA GLN A 746 9.34 9.39 -3.94
C GLN A 746 9.53 9.40 -2.41
N GLN A 747 8.43 9.67 -1.70
CA GLN A 747 8.33 9.63 -0.25
C GLN A 747 8.57 8.21 0.27
N GLY A 748 9.47 8.09 1.25
CA GLY A 748 9.86 6.82 1.85
C GLY A 748 8.77 6.19 2.73
N HIS A 749 9.08 5.02 3.29
CA HIS A 749 8.21 4.28 4.22
C HIS A 749 8.92 4.07 5.57
N GLY A 750 8.14 3.81 6.63
CA GLY A 750 8.68 3.55 7.97
C GLY A 750 9.43 4.75 8.54
N LYS A 751 10.70 4.57 8.96
CA LYS A 751 11.57 5.66 9.49
C LYS A 751 11.70 6.83 8.51
N ARG A 752 11.57 6.58 7.20
CA ARG A 752 11.72 7.57 6.12
C ARG A 752 10.39 8.12 5.60
N ALA A 753 9.29 7.96 6.35
CA ALA A 753 7.99 8.47 5.94
C ALA A 753 7.95 10.00 5.80
N GLY A 754 8.86 10.74 6.43
CA GLY A 754 8.94 12.20 6.34
C GLY A 754 9.78 12.75 5.17
N VAL A 755 10.51 11.91 4.43
CA VAL A 755 11.54 12.36 3.46
C VAL A 755 11.34 11.74 2.07
N LEU A 756 11.93 12.36 1.04
CA LEU A 756 11.98 11.83 -0.32
C LEU A 756 13.24 10.96 -0.48
N SER A 757 13.11 9.64 -0.24
CA SER A 757 14.26 8.72 -0.20
C SER A 757 14.37 7.76 -1.39
N ASP A 758 13.38 7.75 -2.28
CA ASP A 758 13.27 6.81 -3.39
C ASP A 758 13.43 7.55 -4.73
N TYR A 759 14.59 7.45 -5.38
CA TYR A 759 14.92 8.24 -6.56
C TYR A 759 14.82 7.41 -7.85
N THR A 760 13.99 7.87 -8.78
CA THR A 760 13.86 7.35 -10.15
C THR A 760 14.86 8.07 -11.03
N PHE A 761 15.67 7.32 -11.76
CA PHE A 761 16.79 7.85 -12.53
C PHE A 761 16.77 7.41 -13.99
N ALA A 762 17.40 8.22 -14.84
CA ALA A 762 17.40 8.10 -16.29
C ALA A 762 18.77 8.39 -16.91
N VAL A 763 18.96 7.94 -18.15
CA VAL A 763 20.12 8.22 -19.02
C VAL A 763 19.66 8.89 -20.30
N ARG A 764 20.56 9.60 -21.00
CA ARG A 764 20.23 10.26 -22.26
C ARG A 764 20.28 9.28 -23.43
N ASP A 765 19.27 9.26 -24.28
CA ASP A 765 19.33 8.57 -25.56
C ASP A 765 20.05 9.45 -26.60
N LYS A 766 21.18 8.99 -27.17
CA LYS A 766 21.93 9.78 -28.16
C LYS A 766 21.17 10.01 -29.45
N GLU A 767 20.23 9.13 -29.79
CA GLU A 767 19.48 9.21 -31.05
C GLU A 767 18.32 10.21 -30.94
N SER A 768 17.53 10.13 -29.87
CA SER A 768 16.36 11.01 -29.67
C SER A 768 16.65 12.25 -28.82
N GLY A 769 17.75 12.28 -28.07
CA GLY A 769 18.07 13.33 -27.09
C GLY A 769 17.27 13.24 -25.78
N GLU A 770 16.23 12.40 -25.73
CA GLU A 770 15.33 12.24 -24.58
C GLU A 770 15.98 11.49 -23.42
N LEU A 771 15.56 11.81 -22.19
CA LEU A 771 15.93 11.04 -20.99
C LEU A 771 15.05 9.79 -20.91
N ARG A 772 15.69 8.63 -20.76
CA ARG A 772 15.04 7.31 -20.71
C ARG A 772 15.25 6.66 -19.35
N THR A 773 14.16 6.23 -18.72
CA THR A 773 14.18 5.72 -17.35
C THR A 773 14.88 4.37 -17.27
N LEU A 774 15.80 4.18 -16.33
CA LEU A 774 16.50 2.90 -16.12
C LEU A 774 16.06 2.16 -14.86
N GLY A 775 15.47 2.86 -13.88
CA GLY A 775 15.00 2.25 -12.65
C GLY A 775 14.84 3.23 -11.50
N LYS A 776 14.82 2.67 -10.28
CA LYS A 776 14.66 3.41 -9.03
C LYS A 776 15.58 2.84 -7.95
N ALA A 777 16.23 3.70 -7.18
CA ALA A 777 17.10 3.34 -6.06
C ALA A 777 16.65 4.04 -4.76
N TYR A 778 16.84 3.36 -3.63
CA TYR A 778 16.38 3.82 -2.31
C TYR A 778 17.41 3.59 -1.19
N SER A 779 18.63 3.18 -1.57
CA SER A 779 19.72 2.87 -0.63
C SER A 779 21.05 3.33 -1.19
N GLY A 780 21.96 3.76 -0.31
CA GLY A 780 23.30 4.22 -0.69
C GLY A 780 23.70 5.54 -0.04
N LEU A 781 22.71 6.33 0.37
CA LEU A 781 22.90 7.64 1.00
C LEU A 781 22.71 7.58 2.52
N THR A 782 23.43 8.46 3.21
CA THR A 782 23.28 8.79 4.63
C THR A 782 21.96 9.52 4.88
N ASP A 783 21.51 9.56 6.15
CA ASP A 783 20.25 10.24 6.49
C ASP A 783 20.34 11.76 6.23
N ASN A 784 21.50 12.40 6.47
CA ASN A 784 21.72 13.82 6.16
C ASN A 784 21.64 14.11 4.65
N GLU A 785 22.31 13.30 3.81
CA GLU A 785 22.23 13.46 2.35
C GLU A 785 20.79 13.30 1.82
N ILE A 786 19.98 12.46 2.46
CA ILE A 786 18.57 12.28 2.10
C ILE A 786 17.74 13.51 2.47
N GLU A 787 18.02 14.14 3.62
CA GLU A 787 17.38 15.39 4.02
C GLU A 787 17.75 16.52 3.05
N ASP A 788 19.03 16.68 2.73
CA ASP A 788 19.51 17.67 1.76
C ASP A 788 18.86 17.49 0.38
N LEU A 789 18.82 16.24 -0.11
CA LEU A 789 18.12 15.93 -1.37
C LEU A 789 16.61 16.10 -1.27
N THR A 790 16.01 15.87 -0.10
CA THR A 790 14.57 16.11 0.11
C THR A 790 14.28 17.60 -0.06
N ASP A 791 15.06 18.47 0.57
CA ASP A 791 14.91 19.92 0.45
C ASP A 791 15.17 20.39 -0.98
N HIS A 792 16.19 19.85 -1.64
CA HIS A 792 16.49 20.13 -3.04
C HIS A 792 15.33 19.74 -3.96
N PHE A 793 14.82 18.51 -3.84
CA PHE A 793 13.74 18.01 -4.70
C PHE A 793 12.38 18.64 -4.39
N GLN A 794 12.13 19.08 -3.17
CA GLN A 794 10.95 19.89 -2.87
C GLN A 794 10.99 21.25 -3.59
N LYS A 795 12.18 21.87 -3.68
CA LYS A 795 12.39 23.15 -4.41
C LYS A 795 12.39 22.98 -5.92
N THR A 796 12.92 21.85 -6.42
CA THR A 796 13.07 21.54 -7.85
C THR A 796 11.98 20.62 -8.39
N THR A 797 10.82 20.54 -7.72
CA THR A 797 9.68 19.75 -8.22
C THR A 797 9.07 20.41 -9.44
N ILE A 798 9.15 19.74 -10.60
CA ILE A 798 8.47 20.17 -11.84
C ILE A 798 6.97 19.86 -11.76
N GLU A 799 6.64 18.66 -11.29
CA GLU A 799 5.28 18.11 -11.39
C GLU A 799 5.07 17.08 -10.29
N LYS A 800 3.92 17.06 -9.61
CA LYS A 800 3.61 16.02 -8.62
C LYS A 800 2.90 14.83 -9.27
N ILE A 801 3.65 13.79 -9.67
CA ILE A 801 3.12 12.56 -10.28
C ILE A 801 2.06 11.88 -9.40
N SER A 802 2.25 11.89 -8.08
CA SER A 802 1.24 11.46 -7.09
C SER A 802 1.50 12.11 -5.72
N ARG A 803 0.63 11.84 -4.74
CA ARG A 803 0.84 12.30 -3.34
C ARG A 803 2.22 11.93 -2.77
N ARG A 804 2.82 10.84 -3.25
CA ARG A 804 4.10 10.33 -2.76
C ARG A 804 5.23 10.46 -3.78
N VAL A 805 4.97 10.88 -5.01
CA VAL A 805 5.98 10.87 -6.08
C VAL A 805 5.97 12.22 -6.75
N VAL A 806 7.12 12.88 -6.77
CA VAL A 806 7.33 14.16 -7.44
C VAL A 806 8.30 13.95 -8.60
N LYS A 807 7.98 14.50 -9.77
CA LYS A 807 8.90 14.67 -10.87
C LYS A 807 9.74 15.90 -10.58
N VAL A 808 11.04 15.79 -10.79
CA VAL A 808 12.01 16.82 -10.38
C VAL A 808 12.82 17.27 -11.58
N GLU A 809 13.38 18.47 -11.47
CA GLU A 809 14.34 18.97 -12.45
C GLU A 809 15.55 18.04 -12.48
N PRO A 810 16.01 17.61 -13.68
CA PRO A 810 17.11 16.67 -13.83
C PRO A 810 18.44 17.37 -13.57
N THR A 811 18.65 17.77 -12.32
CA THR A 811 19.78 18.57 -11.83
C THR A 811 20.75 17.74 -10.98
N ILE A 812 20.27 16.65 -10.38
CA ILE A 812 21.08 15.76 -9.53
C ILE A 812 21.53 14.54 -10.33
N VAL A 813 22.84 14.39 -10.49
CA VAL A 813 23.46 13.20 -11.06
C VAL A 813 23.89 12.25 -9.94
N LEU A 814 23.51 10.99 -10.06
CA LEU A 814 23.86 9.92 -9.14
C LEU A 814 24.68 8.87 -9.86
N GLU A 815 25.79 8.44 -9.25
CA GLU A 815 26.50 7.24 -9.68
C GLU A 815 25.71 6.03 -9.18
N ILE A 816 25.06 5.30 -10.09
CA ILE A 816 24.23 4.14 -9.77
C ILE A 816 25.00 2.85 -10.04
N ALA A 817 25.33 2.12 -8.98
CA ALA A 817 25.88 0.77 -9.06
C ALA A 817 24.74 -0.26 -9.22
N PHE A 818 24.93 -1.26 -10.07
CA PHE A 818 23.94 -2.33 -10.29
C PHE A 818 24.59 -3.68 -10.54
N ASP A 819 23.80 -4.74 -10.41
CA ASP A 819 24.29 -6.12 -10.58
C ASP A 819 24.31 -6.53 -12.06
N LYS A 820 23.21 -6.34 -12.79
CA LYS A 820 23.07 -6.58 -14.24
C LYS A 820 22.02 -5.64 -14.86
N ILE A 821 22.11 -5.39 -16.17
CA ILE A 821 21.04 -4.75 -16.97
C ILE A 821 20.25 -5.83 -17.69
N ARG A 822 18.93 -5.68 -17.78
CA ARG A 822 18.08 -6.60 -18.56
C ARG A 822 17.09 -5.86 -19.45
N PRO A 823 16.69 -6.45 -20.59
CA PRO A 823 15.55 -5.97 -21.36
C PRO A 823 14.27 -5.96 -20.51
N SER A 824 13.53 -4.86 -20.56
CA SER A 824 12.31 -4.65 -19.77
C SER A 824 11.28 -3.83 -20.54
N LYS A 825 10.02 -4.30 -20.54
CA LYS A 825 8.88 -3.54 -21.07
C LYS A 825 8.31 -2.52 -20.05
N ARG A 826 8.86 -2.46 -18.83
CA ARG A 826 8.35 -1.60 -17.75
C ARG A 826 8.86 -0.16 -17.82
N HIS A 827 10.00 0.06 -18.46
CA HIS A 827 10.59 1.38 -18.63
C HIS A 827 10.68 1.72 -20.12
N ASP A 828 10.59 3.00 -20.43
CA ASP A 828 10.64 3.55 -21.77
C ASP A 828 12.03 3.40 -22.43
N SER A 829 13.09 3.20 -21.64
CA SER A 829 14.42 2.80 -22.14
C SER A 829 14.46 1.41 -22.79
N GLY A 830 13.46 0.56 -22.54
CA GLY A 830 13.52 -0.86 -22.87
C GLY A 830 14.45 -1.67 -21.97
N LEU A 831 15.04 -1.07 -20.93
CA LEU A 831 16.01 -1.68 -20.02
C LEU A 831 15.58 -1.52 -18.55
N ALA A 832 16.10 -2.36 -17.65
CA ALA A 832 15.96 -2.21 -16.20
C ALA A 832 17.23 -2.66 -15.48
N LEU A 833 17.68 -1.87 -14.49
CA LEU A 833 18.80 -2.24 -13.61
C LEU A 833 18.36 -3.21 -12.51
N ARG A 834 19.13 -4.27 -12.27
CA ARG A 834 18.94 -5.21 -11.14
C ARG A 834 19.70 -4.70 -9.90
N PHE A 835 19.00 -4.60 -8.77
CA PHE A 835 19.54 -4.12 -7.49
C PHE A 835 20.30 -2.79 -7.56
N PRO A 836 19.73 -1.74 -8.16
CA PRO A 836 20.39 -0.45 -8.23
C PRO A 836 20.63 0.12 -6.82
N ARG A 837 21.83 0.63 -6.59
CA ARG A 837 22.23 1.33 -5.37
C ARG A 837 22.96 2.61 -5.73
N ILE A 838 22.75 3.64 -4.93
CA ILE A 838 23.43 4.91 -5.09
C ILE A 838 24.81 4.74 -4.49
N LYS A 839 25.86 4.94 -5.30
CA LYS A 839 27.24 4.85 -4.85
C LYS A 839 27.75 6.21 -4.38
N ALA A 840 27.43 7.26 -5.12
CA ALA A 840 27.80 8.63 -4.80
C ALA A 840 26.84 9.64 -5.46
N ILE A 841 26.73 10.83 -4.87
CA ILE A 841 26.17 12.01 -5.52
C ILE A 841 27.30 12.67 -6.33
N ARG A 842 27.10 12.86 -7.64
CA ARG A 842 28.12 13.36 -8.57
C ARG A 842 27.95 14.85 -8.80
N SER A 843 28.34 15.66 -7.81
CA SER A 843 28.32 17.13 -7.92
C SER A 843 29.34 17.68 -8.94
N ASP A 844 30.29 16.85 -9.36
CA ASP A 844 31.30 17.13 -10.37
C ASP A 844 30.78 16.95 -11.82
N LYS A 845 29.56 16.41 -12.00
CA LYS A 845 29.00 16.10 -13.32
C LYS A 845 27.72 16.86 -13.61
N SER A 846 27.64 17.38 -14.83
CA SER A 846 26.44 18.03 -15.39
C SER A 846 25.51 17.04 -16.11
N LEU A 847 24.32 17.50 -16.49
CA LEU A 847 23.33 16.73 -17.23
C LEU A 847 23.86 16.22 -18.60
N ASP A 848 24.82 16.90 -19.20
CA ASP A 848 25.38 16.51 -20.49
C ASP A 848 26.49 15.45 -20.38
N GLU A 849 26.97 15.21 -19.15
CA GLU A 849 28.03 14.26 -18.82
C GLU A 849 27.52 12.94 -18.22
N ILE A 850 26.20 12.76 -18.19
CA ILE A 850 25.57 11.51 -17.78
C ILE A 850 25.80 10.42 -18.83
N ASP A 851 25.73 9.17 -18.40
CA ASP A 851 25.80 8.05 -19.33
C ASP A 851 24.61 8.02 -20.28
N THR A 852 24.79 7.28 -21.38
CA THR A 852 23.80 7.22 -22.46
C THR A 852 23.10 5.88 -22.56
N LEU A 853 21.91 5.85 -23.16
CA LEU A 853 21.19 4.62 -23.43
C LEU A 853 22.03 3.64 -24.26
N GLN A 854 22.84 4.14 -25.20
CA GLN A 854 23.76 3.33 -25.99
C GLN A 854 24.88 2.74 -25.12
N THR A 855 25.39 3.48 -24.13
CA THR A 855 26.33 2.94 -23.12
C THR A 855 25.65 1.83 -22.31
N ALA A 856 24.43 2.06 -21.82
CA ALA A 856 23.67 1.06 -21.08
C ALA A 856 23.38 -0.20 -21.92
N LYS A 857 23.04 -0.07 -23.20
CA LYS A 857 22.81 -1.20 -24.11
C LYS A 857 24.06 -2.08 -24.32
N LYS A 858 25.27 -1.50 -24.24
CA LYS A 858 26.53 -2.27 -24.33
C LYS A 858 26.82 -3.11 -23.07
N LEU A 859 26.13 -2.82 -21.97
CA LEU A 859 26.25 -3.50 -20.67
C LEU A 859 25.12 -4.52 -20.42
N VAL A 860 24.24 -4.72 -21.41
CA VAL A 860 23.24 -5.81 -21.46
C VAL A 860 23.92 -7.06 -21.98
#